data_AF-C5LN51-F1
#
_entry.id   AF-C5LN51-F1
#
_cell.length_a   1.000
_cell.length_b   1.000
_cell.length_c   1.000
_cell.angle_alpha   90.00
_cell.angle_beta   90.00
_cell.angle_gamma   90.00
#
_symmetry.space_group_name_H-M   'P 1'
#
loop_
_entity.id
_entity.type
_entity.pdbx_description
1 polymer ?
#
loop_
_entity_poly.entity_id
_entity_poly.type
_entity_poly.pdbx_seq_one_letter_code
_entity_poly.pdbx_strand_id
1 'polypeptide(L)'
;MLLLRLQLFFYSLACAAVVNDESKALKLISQTAHSGQSVREVVTPEEMEKWIKQQWWDAALAAIKLDHEQQQSRGSGGKRVDYFGPPVRKAVREIKTRGEELVRSLDQNYFKPQRVAPAFQWAQNDTAVFVNVKFTRRWNAPGALDIKDPQVNITRSKIEVKAIGEHSGKKHEYILKLSFFDEVDPTASKWAMASVGKLSATLVKANRRSKWPRLLVSKEKKVNNMHYWMDYAEIHEESLKALPTPKNSVVTCRSVKKAYCLGEDKCVKSCADDCEGKMLTGPDGRCFGKPQEEVSGINFTDVDPTQGYASGIVEVNSTATFGDAEFFSIYFLNMNNQKLSGEPVLKIGNPKNLGTQLFGKLPESTPIPENASKIIAIAANLAFGEAEERGEYDTIPLLDLAIPMHAPTAVDLQDISPEVGQLGGDVEISFAHAKDSSSSPSVDFYNLYWGKSTATCERLAGDKSLIARVRANGADIQKYHIENSIAIEKGAQSILAFSEHDNTQGQHPSKGELISLCGIWPIKDRHFPGTSPESLSVNNTTFLGGQFTGEVVLSRAPRETEVEEEATAYTLWWADKNYNKLSLLDSGDIEDMKVATELRFSYDQIQAPEGVAKICAFMRNDLGEGRRSACAAIVQEETEPHNSEL
;
A
#
# COMPACT_ATOMS: atom_id res chain seq x y z
N MET A 1 82.62 -21.84 -18.90
CA MET A 1 81.70 -20.68 -18.74
C MET A 1 80.67 -20.84 -17.62
N LEU A 2 80.35 -22.05 -17.14
CA LEU A 2 79.49 -22.25 -15.95
C LEU A 2 80.23 -22.03 -14.60
N LEU A 3 81.53 -22.34 -14.54
CA LEU A 3 82.35 -22.17 -13.33
C LEU A 3 82.67 -20.71 -12.97
N LEU A 4 82.77 -19.81 -13.96
CA LEU A 4 82.96 -18.38 -13.71
C LEU A 4 81.66 -17.67 -13.25
N ARG A 5 80.48 -18.23 -13.58
CA ARG A 5 79.19 -17.72 -13.08
C ARG A 5 78.87 -18.21 -11.66
N LEU A 6 79.38 -19.37 -11.25
CA LEU A 6 79.29 -19.80 -9.84
C LEU A 6 80.22 -18.98 -8.93
N GLN A 7 81.42 -18.59 -9.38
CA GLN A 7 82.31 -17.75 -8.56
C GLN A 7 81.80 -16.31 -8.37
N LEU A 8 81.04 -15.76 -9.32
CA LEU A 8 80.37 -14.46 -9.14
C LEU A 8 79.07 -14.56 -8.31
N PHE A 9 78.40 -15.71 -8.28
CA PHE A 9 77.26 -15.93 -7.37
C PHE A 9 77.72 -16.17 -5.92
N PHE A 10 78.88 -16.80 -5.71
CA PHE A 10 79.43 -17.03 -4.37
C PHE A 10 80.15 -15.80 -3.76
N TYR A 11 80.56 -14.80 -4.57
CA TYR A 11 81.04 -13.51 -4.03
C TYR A 11 79.91 -12.53 -3.64
N SER A 12 78.66 -12.82 -4.00
CA SER A 12 77.47 -12.05 -3.57
C SER A 12 76.89 -12.52 -2.22
N LEU A 13 77.47 -13.56 -1.61
CA LEU A 13 77.12 -14.05 -0.27
C LEU A 13 78.25 -13.79 0.75
N ALA A 14 78.96 -12.68 0.60
CA ALA A 14 79.89 -12.20 1.62
C ALA A 14 79.11 -11.55 2.77
N CYS A 15 78.89 -12.32 3.84
CA CYS A 15 78.53 -11.87 5.20
C CYS A 15 77.40 -10.84 5.29
N ALA A 16 76.16 -11.30 5.45
CA ALA A 16 75.24 -10.61 6.36
C ALA A 16 75.83 -10.76 7.78
N ALA A 17 76.83 -9.94 8.10
CA ALA A 17 77.41 -9.90 9.43
C ALA A 17 76.27 -9.51 10.37
N VAL A 18 75.90 -10.41 11.28
CA VAL A 18 74.88 -10.12 12.29
C VAL A 18 75.38 -8.94 13.11
N VAL A 19 74.83 -7.75 12.85
CA VAL A 19 75.14 -6.55 13.61
C VAL A 19 74.54 -6.72 15.00
N ASN A 20 75.43 -7.01 15.96
CA ASN A 20 75.08 -7.33 17.35
C ASN A 20 75.60 -6.31 18.36
N ASP A 21 76.37 -5.31 17.91
CA ASP A 21 76.79 -4.15 18.70
C ASP A 21 76.90 -2.88 17.83
N GLU A 22 76.86 -1.71 18.48
CA GLU A 22 76.90 -0.41 17.80
C GLU A 22 78.22 -0.16 17.06
N SER A 23 79.34 -0.69 17.55
CA SER A 23 80.64 -0.52 16.90
C SER A 23 80.68 -1.22 15.54
N LYS A 24 80.08 -2.41 15.44
CA LYS A 24 79.91 -3.14 14.18
C LYS A 24 78.92 -2.45 13.26
N ALA A 25 77.85 -1.86 13.80
CA ALA A 25 76.91 -1.05 13.02
C ALA A 25 77.62 0.15 12.39
N LEU A 26 78.41 0.90 13.17
CA LEU A 26 79.20 2.03 12.68
C LEU A 26 80.26 1.60 11.65
N LYS A 27 80.93 0.46 11.86
CA LYS A 27 81.86 -0.12 10.88
C LYS A 27 81.16 -0.53 9.59
N LEU A 28 79.96 -1.07 9.67
CA LEU A 28 79.16 -1.40 8.50
C LEU A 28 78.83 -0.13 7.71
N ILE A 29 78.33 0.91 8.37
CA ILE A 29 78.02 2.20 7.72
C ILE A 29 79.26 2.85 7.11
N SER A 30 80.39 2.84 7.81
CA SER A 30 81.62 3.38 7.24
C SER A 30 82.09 2.57 6.04
N GLN A 31 82.04 1.23 6.08
CA GLN A 31 82.35 0.38 4.93
C GLN A 31 81.41 0.66 3.74
N THR A 32 80.12 0.82 3.98
CA THR A 32 79.11 1.17 2.96
C THR A 32 79.41 2.54 2.33
N ALA A 33 79.86 3.51 3.11
CA ALA A 33 80.28 4.82 2.60
C ALA A 33 81.49 4.72 1.67
N HIS A 34 82.47 3.86 1.99
CA HIS A 34 83.67 3.66 1.16
C HIS A 34 83.40 2.79 -0.08
N SER A 35 82.45 1.85 -0.03
CA SER A 35 82.14 0.95 -1.15
C SER A 35 81.20 1.58 -2.19
N GLY A 36 80.57 2.71 -1.88
CA GLY A 36 79.58 3.36 -2.74
C GLY A 36 78.24 2.63 -2.83
N GLN A 37 78.05 1.59 -2.02
CA GLN A 37 76.79 0.84 -1.95
C GLN A 37 75.69 1.71 -1.30
N SER A 38 74.44 1.54 -1.76
CA SER A 38 73.30 2.26 -1.20
C SER A 38 73.07 1.85 0.26
N VAL A 39 73.01 2.81 1.19
CA VAL A 39 72.76 2.52 2.61
C VAL A 39 71.40 1.84 2.83
N ARG A 40 70.44 2.07 1.94
CA ARG A 40 69.10 1.45 1.96
C ARG A 40 69.10 -0.04 1.64
N GLU A 41 70.17 -0.55 1.04
CA GLU A 41 70.34 -1.99 0.78
C GLU A 41 71.01 -2.71 1.95
N VAL A 42 71.70 -1.94 2.80
CA VAL A 42 72.51 -2.45 3.91
C VAL A 42 71.77 -2.34 5.25
N VAL A 43 70.90 -1.34 5.40
CA VAL A 43 70.10 -1.14 6.62
C VAL A 43 68.62 -1.14 6.26
N THR A 44 67.91 -2.19 6.68
CA THR A 44 66.45 -2.26 6.47
C THR A 44 65.71 -1.36 7.46
N PRO A 45 64.42 -1.05 7.20
CA PRO A 45 63.59 -0.33 8.16
C PRO A 45 63.44 -1.04 9.50
N GLU A 46 63.42 -2.39 9.53
CA GLU A 46 63.37 -3.15 10.79
C GLU A 46 64.69 -3.06 11.57
N GLU A 47 65.82 -3.10 10.87
CA GLU A 47 67.14 -2.94 11.50
C GLU A 47 67.31 -1.55 12.09
N MET A 48 66.88 -0.51 11.36
CA MET A 48 66.84 0.85 11.88
C MET A 48 65.94 0.95 13.13
N GLU A 49 64.76 0.33 13.12
CA GLU A 49 63.88 0.28 14.30
C GLU A 49 64.57 -0.40 15.49
N LYS A 50 65.31 -1.50 15.23
CA LYS A 50 66.07 -2.24 16.24
C LYS A 50 67.23 -1.43 16.81
N TRP A 51 68.00 -0.74 15.97
CA TRP A 51 69.13 0.11 16.42
C TRP A 51 68.65 1.21 17.36
N ILE A 52 67.54 1.87 17.01
CA ILE A 52 66.90 2.88 17.87
C ILE A 52 66.46 2.27 19.21
N LYS A 53 65.80 1.10 19.19
CA LYS A 53 65.37 0.38 20.41
C LYS A 53 66.53 -0.04 21.31
N GLN A 54 67.70 -0.30 20.72
CA GLN A 54 68.94 -0.65 21.42
C GLN A 54 69.77 0.58 21.82
N GLN A 55 69.27 1.79 21.55
CA GLN A 55 69.95 3.06 21.85
C GLN A 55 71.25 3.27 21.07
N TRP A 56 71.37 2.67 19.88
CA TRP A 56 72.52 2.85 18.99
C TRP A 56 72.38 4.13 18.15
N TRP A 57 72.37 5.27 18.85
CA TRP A 57 72.07 6.56 18.26
C TRP A 57 73.10 7.01 17.24
N ASP A 58 74.37 6.70 17.48
CA ASP A 58 75.46 7.14 16.61
C ASP A 58 75.44 6.37 15.29
N ALA A 59 75.18 5.05 15.35
CA ALA A 59 75.01 4.22 14.16
C ALA A 59 73.81 4.64 13.32
N ALA A 60 72.65 4.87 13.96
CA ALA A 60 71.45 5.34 13.27
C ALA A 60 71.64 6.72 12.64
N LEU A 61 72.28 7.66 13.36
CA LEU A 61 72.60 8.99 12.84
C LEU A 61 73.56 8.92 11.65
N ALA A 62 74.59 8.06 11.73
CA ALA A 62 75.54 7.85 10.63
C ALA A 62 74.84 7.31 9.38
N ALA A 63 73.93 6.34 9.53
CA ALA A 63 73.17 5.79 8.41
C ALA A 63 72.23 6.83 7.76
N ILE A 64 71.55 7.66 8.56
CA ILE A 64 70.70 8.75 8.05
C ILE A 64 71.51 9.82 7.32
N LYS A 65 72.67 10.20 7.87
CA LYS A 65 73.59 11.15 7.21
C LYS A 65 74.05 10.61 5.86
N LEU A 66 74.46 9.34 5.82
CA LEU A 66 74.88 8.68 4.59
C LEU A 66 73.74 8.61 3.55
N ASP A 67 72.50 8.34 3.97
CA ASP A 67 71.34 8.36 3.06
C ASP A 67 71.11 9.75 2.45
N HIS A 68 71.24 10.81 3.26
CA HIS A 68 71.12 12.18 2.77
C HIS A 68 72.23 12.56 1.78
N GLU A 69 73.48 12.17 2.05
CA GLU A 69 74.63 12.41 1.17
C GLU A 69 74.49 11.66 -0.17
N GLN A 70 74.06 10.39 -0.12
CA GLN A 70 73.80 9.57 -1.30
C GLN A 70 72.63 10.09 -2.14
N GLN A 71 71.59 10.65 -1.51
CA GLN A 71 70.47 11.29 -2.21
C GLN A 71 70.86 12.63 -2.86
N GLN A 72 71.68 13.46 -2.20
CA GLN A 72 72.16 14.72 -2.76
C GLN A 72 73.00 14.50 -4.03
N SER A 73 73.76 13.40 -4.07
CA SER A 73 74.62 13.04 -5.19
C SER A 73 73.85 12.52 -6.43
N ARG A 74 72.55 12.22 -6.32
CA ARG A 74 71.72 11.61 -7.39
C ARG A 74 70.93 12.59 -8.27
N GLY A 75 71.07 13.90 -8.10
CA GLY A 75 70.46 14.93 -8.96
C GLY A 75 68.95 15.15 -8.71
N SER A 76 68.51 16.40 -8.87
CA SER A 76 67.23 16.96 -8.40
C SER A 76 65.97 16.58 -9.20
N GLY A 77 65.81 15.31 -9.61
CA GLY A 77 64.67 14.86 -10.43
C GLY A 77 63.63 13.96 -9.72
N GLY A 78 63.97 13.38 -8.57
CA GLY A 78 63.11 12.41 -7.86
C GLY A 78 62.48 12.98 -6.58
N LYS A 79 61.21 12.63 -6.31
CA LYS A 79 60.53 12.92 -5.04
C LYS A 79 61.35 12.30 -3.89
N ARG A 80 61.85 13.11 -2.95
CA ARG A 80 62.60 12.64 -1.77
C ARG A 80 61.72 11.65 -1.00
N VAL A 81 62.07 10.37 -1.04
CA VAL A 81 61.36 9.33 -0.27
C VAL A 81 62.01 9.23 1.11
N ASP A 82 61.25 9.55 2.15
CA ASP A 82 61.63 9.42 3.56
C ASP A 82 61.68 7.94 3.97
N TYR A 83 62.82 7.29 3.73
CA TYR A 83 63.00 5.85 3.94
C TYR A 83 63.12 5.47 5.42
N PHE A 84 63.94 6.21 6.17
CA PHE A 84 64.17 5.95 7.60
C PHE A 84 63.23 6.70 8.55
N GLY A 85 62.51 7.73 8.09
CA GLY A 85 61.66 8.53 8.98
C GLY A 85 60.51 7.77 9.63
N PRO A 86 59.72 6.93 8.93
CA PRO A 86 58.67 6.13 9.56
C PRO A 86 59.18 5.20 10.69
N PRO A 87 60.20 4.35 10.50
CA PRO A 87 60.70 3.47 11.56
C PRO A 87 61.36 4.25 12.71
N VAL A 88 62.10 5.33 12.43
CA VAL A 88 62.70 6.18 13.48
C VAL A 88 61.61 6.86 14.32
N ARG A 89 60.62 7.51 13.68
CA ARG A 89 59.52 8.17 14.39
C ARG A 89 58.73 7.19 15.25
N LYS A 90 58.52 5.96 14.78
CA LYS A 90 57.84 4.89 15.54
C LYS A 90 58.67 4.47 16.76
N ALA A 91 59.93 4.07 16.57
CA ALA A 91 60.78 3.57 17.66
C ALA A 91 61.08 4.64 18.71
N VAL A 92 61.39 5.87 18.29
CA VAL A 92 61.60 7.00 19.22
C VAL A 92 60.34 7.29 20.02
N ARG A 93 59.16 7.24 19.39
CA ARG A 93 57.87 7.40 20.09
C ARG A 93 57.68 6.31 21.14
N GLU A 94 57.96 5.05 20.81
CA GLU A 94 57.86 3.94 21.77
C GLU A 94 58.79 4.12 22.99
N ILE A 95 60.06 4.50 22.75
CA ILE A 95 61.03 4.76 23.83
C ILE A 95 60.57 5.92 24.69
N LYS A 96 60.14 7.03 24.06
CA LYS A 96 59.62 8.19 24.77
C LYS A 96 58.40 7.84 25.63
N THR A 97 57.44 7.08 25.09
CA THR A 97 56.26 6.63 25.83
C THR A 97 56.65 5.79 27.05
N ARG A 98 57.57 4.83 26.91
CA ARG A 98 58.05 4.00 28.03
C ARG A 98 58.80 4.82 29.08
N GLY A 99 59.64 5.76 28.65
CA GLY A 99 60.35 6.67 29.56
C GLY A 99 59.39 7.57 30.33
N GLU A 100 58.39 8.15 29.65
CA GLU A 100 57.34 8.94 30.30
C GLU A 100 56.50 8.10 31.27
N GLU A 101 56.15 6.86 30.91
CA GLU A 101 55.41 5.94 31.79
C GLU A 101 56.19 5.61 33.05
N LEU A 102 57.50 5.36 32.93
CA LEU A 102 58.38 5.12 34.07
C LEU A 102 58.41 6.35 35.00
N VAL A 103 58.60 7.55 34.45
CA VAL A 103 58.57 8.79 35.23
C VAL A 103 57.21 8.99 35.91
N ARG A 104 56.10 8.73 35.21
CA ARG A 104 54.75 8.85 35.78
C ARG A 104 54.49 7.84 36.89
N SER A 105 55.05 6.64 36.81
CA SER A 105 54.90 5.59 37.83
C SER A 105 55.54 5.94 39.19
N LEU A 106 56.38 6.98 39.24
CA LEU A 106 56.88 7.54 40.50
C LEU A 106 55.77 8.22 41.33
N ASP A 107 54.66 8.64 40.72
CA ASP A 107 53.50 9.13 41.45
C ASP A 107 52.75 7.95 42.10
N GLN A 108 52.68 7.93 43.43
CA GLN A 108 51.98 6.90 44.20
C GLN A 108 50.50 6.74 43.83
N ASN A 109 49.91 7.75 43.18
CA ASN A 109 48.52 7.74 42.72
C ASN A 109 48.39 7.38 41.24
N TYR A 110 49.48 7.16 40.51
CA TYR A 110 49.45 6.86 39.07
C TYR A 110 48.58 5.63 38.73
N PHE A 111 48.69 4.59 39.56
CA PHE A 111 47.91 3.36 39.39
C PHE A 111 46.51 3.43 40.00
N LYS A 112 46.16 4.50 40.74
CA LYS A 112 44.83 4.69 41.33
C LYS A 112 43.98 5.51 40.36
N PRO A 113 42.92 4.93 39.76
CA PRO A 113 42.06 5.68 38.87
C PRO A 113 41.43 6.85 39.60
N GLN A 114 41.67 8.08 39.13
CA GLN A 114 41.04 9.25 39.71
C GLN A 114 39.57 9.28 39.28
N ARG A 115 38.65 9.35 40.23
CA ARG A 115 37.21 9.48 39.95
C ARG A 115 36.87 10.85 39.40
N VAL A 116 36.18 10.88 38.26
CA VAL A 116 35.78 12.11 37.57
C VAL A 116 34.30 12.02 37.22
N ALA A 117 33.54 13.07 37.54
CA ALA A 117 32.18 13.23 37.00
C ALA A 117 32.30 13.80 35.57
N PRO A 118 31.90 13.04 34.53
CA PRO A 118 32.05 13.48 33.14
C PRO A 118 31.09 14.62 32.83
N ALA A 119 31.49 15.53 31.94
CA ALA A 119 30.64 16.58 31.41
C ALA A 119 29.60 15.99 30.47
N PHE A 120 28.38 16.53 30.51
CA PHE A 120 27.32 16.07 29.63
C PHE A 120 26.42 17.21 29.19
N GLN A 121 25.80 17.00 28.04
CA GLN A 121 24.80 17.84 27.45
C GLN A 121 23.47 17.10 27.35
N TRP A 122 22.36 17.81 27.43
CA TRP A 122 21.05 17.21 27.20
C TRP A 122 20.13 18.10 26.35
N ALA A 123 19.25 17.45 25.60
CA ALA A 123 18.14 18.05 24.85
C ALA A 123 16.95 17.07 24.85
N GLN A 124 15.84 17.45 24.25
CA GLN A 124 14.66 16.59 24.12
C GLN A 124 13.90 16.94 22.83
N ASN A 125 13.09 15.99 22.36
CA ASN A 125 12.00 16.23 21.43
C ASN A 125 10.68 15.81 22.12
N ASP A 126 9.60 15.68 21.37
CA ASP A 126 8.31 15.18 21.85
C ASP A 126 8.42 13.81 22.54
N THR A 127 9.14 12.87 21.94
CA THR A 127 9.13 11.43 22.26
C THR A 127 10.29 10.97 23.16
N ALA A 128 11.40 11.70 23.18
CA ALA A 128 12.67 11.26 23.77
C ALA A 128 13.48 12.40 24.40
N VAL A 129 14.43 12.02 25.26
CA VAL A 129 15.45 12.87 25.87
C VAL A 129 16.82 12.38 25.42
N PHE A 130 17.65 13.28 24.91
CA PHE A 130 18.97 12.99 24.40
C PHE A 130 20.01 13.41 25.43
N VAL A 131 20.94 12.52 25.77
CA VAL A 131 22.03 12.78 26.71
C VAL A 131 23.35 12.47 26.02
N ASN A 132 24.19 13.49 25.87
CA ASN A 132 25.51 13.36 25.26
C ASN A 132 26.58 13.54 26.33
N VAL A 133 27.28 12.47 26.66
CA VAL A 133 28.30 12.42 27.69
C VAL A 133 29.67 12.50 27.03
N LYS A 134 30.50 13.42 27.50
CA LYS A 134 31.90 13.55 27.10
C LYS A 134 32.78 13.16 28.28
N PHE A 135 33.71 12.22 28.07
CA PHE A 135 34.58 11.71 29.13
C PHE A 135 35.70 12.71 29.46
N THR A 136 35.30 13.81 30.10
CA THR A 136 36.15 14.92 30.55
C THR A 136 35.46 15.66 31.69
N ARG A 137 36.18 16.45 32.47
CA ARG A 137 35.58 17.21 33.59
C ARG A 137 34.78 18.44 33.15
N ARG A 138 35.14 19.05 32.01
CA ARG A 138 34.54 20.28 31.48
C ARG A 138 34.19 20.08 30.00
N TRP A 139 33.01 20.51 29.57
CA TRP A 139 32.57 20.28 28.19
C TRP A 139 33.54 20.81 27.12
N ASN A 140 34.14 21.98 27.37
CA ASN A 140 35.08 22.64 26.45
C ASN A 140 36.50 22.05 26.50
N ALA A 141 36.80 21.13 27.42
CA ALA A 141 38.11 20.48 27.50
C ALA A 141 38.17 19.28 26.55
N PRO A 142 39.35 18.90 26.03
CA PRO A 142 39.53 17.63 25.34
C PRO A 142 39.10 16.46 26.24
N GLY A 143 38.53 15.42 25.62
CA GLY A 143 38.09 14.21 26.30
C GLY A 143 39.09 13.07 26.17
N ALA A 144 38.95 12.06 27.02
CA ALA A 144 39.63 10.79 26.84
C ALA A 144 39.14 10.14 25.52
N LEU A 145 40.06 9.90 24.58
CA LEU A 145 39.75 9.29 23.28
C LEU A 145 39.58 7.78 23.40
N ASP A 146 40.44 7.15 24.18
CA ASP A 146 40.44 5.72 24.43
C ASP A 146 39.65 5.40 25.69
N ILE A 147 38.42 4.95 25.50
CA ILE A 147 37.51 4.52 26.55
C ILE A 147 37.43 3.00 26.55
N LYS A 148 37.66 2.40 27.71
CA LYS A 148 37.59 0.95 27.94
C LYS A 148 36.34 0.62 28.73
N ASP A 149 35.65 -0.44 28.29
CA ASP A 149 34.51 -1.08 28.94
C ASP A 149 33.43 -0.11 29.44
N PRO A 150 32.81 0.70 28.56
CA PRO A 150 31.71 1.57 28.96
C PRO A 150 30.51 0.71 29.41
N GLN A 151 30.11 0.87 30.67
CA GLN A 151 28.91 0.26 31.24
C GLN A 151 27.83 1.32 31.38
N VAL A 152 26.68 1.09 30.76
CA VAL A 152 25.50 1.96 30.87
C VAL A 152 24.34 1.14 31.40
N ASN A 153 23.80 1.56 32.54
CA ASN A 153 22.59 0.99 33.11
C ASN A 153 21.47 2.04 33.09
N ILE A 154 20.42 1.78 32.30
CA ILE A 154 19.24 2.64 32.17
C ILE A 154 18.10 1.98 32.95
N THR A 155 17.51 2.74 33.86
CA THR A 155 16.32 2.34 34.63
C THR A 155 15.20 3.35 34.37
N ARG A 156 13.98 3.07 34.83
CA ARG A 156 12.82 3.95 34.59
C ARG A 156 13.03 5.40 35.06
N SER A 157 13.88 5.65 36.05
CA SER A 157 14.08 7.00 36.61
C SER A 157 15.53 7.44 36.71
N LYS A 158 16.50 6.62 36.26
CA LYS A 158 17.93 6.89 36.43
C LYS A 158 18.76 6.30 35.30
N ILE A 159 19.88 6.96 35.00
CA ILE A 159 20.97 6.41 34.19
C ILE A 159 22.26 6.43 35.00
N GLU A 160 22.99 5.31 34.97
CA GLU A 160 24.33 5.18 35.52
C GLU A 160 25.29 4.82 34.38
N VAL A 161 26.27 5.68 34.13
CA VAL A 161 27.36 5.46 33.16
C VAL A 161 28.65 5.31 33.93
N LYS A 162 29.38 4.22 33.69
CA LYS A 162 30.74 3.98 34.19
C LYS A 162 31.65 3.71 33.02
N ALA A 163 32.82 4.32 33.02
CA ALA A 163 33.83 4.07 31.99
C ALA A 163 35.22 4.36 32.53
N ILE A 164 36.23 3.65 32.01
CA ILE A 164 37.63 3.94 32.32
C ILE A 164 38.25 4.56 31.07
N GLY A 165 38.86 5.74 31.22
CA GLY A 165 39.53 6.41 30.11
C GLY A 165 40.91 6.89 30.51
N GLU A 166 41.77 7.06 29.51
CA GLU A 166 43.09 7.65 29.70
C GLU A 166 43.14 9.05 29.10
N HIS A 167 43.61 10.01 29.88
CA HIS A 167 43.81 11.39 29.43
C HIS A 167 45.12 11.93 30.00
N SER A 168 45.98 12.47 29.14
CA SER A 168 47.32 12.95 29.51
C SER A 168 48.17 11.91 30.25
N GLY A 169 48.03 10.64 29.90
CA GLY A 169 48.76 9.53 30.53
C GLY A 169 48.23 9.14 31.92
N LYS A 170 47.12 9.70 32.40
CA LYS A 170 46.50 9.34 33.68
C LYS A 170 45.22 8.57 33.44
N LYS A 171 45.02 7.50 34.24
CA LYS A 171 43.78 6.72 34.22
C LYS A 171 42.71 7.42 35.05
N HIS A 172 41.55 7.63 34.44
CA HIS A 172 40.39 8.25 35.06
C HIS A 172 39.22 7.27 35.06
N GLU A 173 38.57 7.15 36.21
CA GLU A 173 37.29 6.43 36.37
C GLU A 173 36.17 7.46 36.23
N TYR A 174 35.44 7.40 35.12
CA TYR A 174 34.31 8.27 34.85
C TYR A 174 33.03 7.64 35.39
N ILE A 175 32.34 8.35 36.30
CA ILE A 175 31.06 7.89 36.87
C ILE A 175 30.03 9.00 36.73
N LEU A 176 28.97 8.74 35.98
CA LEU A 176 27.81 9.62 35.84
C LEU A 176 26.58 8.93 36.42
N LYS A 177 25.89 9.62 37.34
CA LYS A 177 24.63 9.15 37.94
C LYS A 177 23.60 10.25 37.84
N LEU A 178 22.59 10.07 37.00
CA LEU A 178 21.50 11.02 36.83
C LEU A 178 20.19 10.41 37.33
N SER A 179 19.36 11.22 37.98
CA SER A 179 18.00 10.85 38.36
C SER A 179 17.06 11.82 37.67
N PHE A 180 16.21 11.26 36.81
CA PHE A 180 15.43 12.00 35.82
C PHE A 180 14.25 12.73 36.42
N PHE A 181 13.80 13.78 35.73
CA PHE A 181 12.61 14.52 36.09
C PHE A 181 11.36 13.64 36.01
N ASP A 182 11.18 12.85 34.95
CA ASP A 182 10.07 11.91 34.79
C ASP A 182 10.57 10.53 34.33
N GLU A 183 9.66 9.57 34.17
CA GLU A 183 10.01 8.22 33.79
C GLU A 183 10.37 8.07 32.30
N VAL A 184 11.28 7.13 32.02
CA VAL A 184 11.69 6.70 30.68
C VAL A 184 11.41 5.21 30.51
N ASP A 185 11.24 4.76 29.27
CA ASP A 185 11.15 3.34 28.92
C ASP A 185 12.55 2.75 28.74
N PRO A 186 13.05 1.90 29.66
CA PRO A 186 14.39 1.34 29.57
C PRO A 186 14.57 0.40 28.38
N THR A 187 13.50 -0.26 27.93
CA THR A 187 13.55 -1.28 26.87
C THR A 187 13.63 -0.63 25.49
N ALA A 188 12.95 0.50 25.30
CA ALA A 188 13.01 1.28 24.07
C ALA A 188 14.20 2.26 24.02
N SER A 189 14.80 2.58 25.17
CA SER A 189 15.96 3.47 25.26
C SER A 189 17.25 2.81 24.77
N LYS A 190 18.11 3.57 24.12
CA LYS A 190 19.35 3.07 23.51
C LYS A 190 20.53 3.99 23.84
N TRP A 191 21.74 3.45 23.77
CA TRP A 191 22.97 4.23 23.88
C TRP A 191 24.01 3.72 22.90
N ALA A 192 24.93 4.58 22.50
CA ALA A 192 26.03 4.26 21.61
C ALA A 192 27.27 5.10 21.94
N MET A 193 28.45 4.54 21.67
CA MET A 193 29.69 5.31 21.64
C MET A 193 29.74 6.12 20.34
N ALA A 194 29.92 7.42 20.45
CA ALA A 194 30.11 8.33 19.33
C ALA A 194 31.61 8.61 19.12
N SER A 195 31.95 9.19 17.96
CA SER A 195 33.33 9.55 17.64
C SER A 195 33.95 10.48 18.71
N VAL A 196 35.26 10.35 18.91
CA VAL A 196 36.08 11.25 19.75
C VAL A 196 35.73 11.17 21.26
N GLY A 197 35.55 9.96 21.79
CA GLY A 197 35.42 9.76 23.24
C GLY A 197 34.12 10.34 23.82
N LYS A 198 33.00 10.17 23.10
CA LYS A 198 31.67 10.59 23.53
C LYS A 198 30.73 9.41 23.60
N LEU A 199 29.71 9.51 24.43
CA LEU A 199 28.63 8.55 24.55
C LEU A 199 27.31 9.28 24.36
N SER A 200 26.50 8.83 23.41
CA SER A 200 25.17 9.36 23.18
C SER A 200 24.14 8.36 23.68
N ALA A 201 23.21 8.82 24.52
CA ALA A 201 22.07 8.04 24.99
C ALA A 201 20.77 8.71 24.55
N THR A 202 19.90 7.93 23.92
CA THR A 202 18.55 8.32 23.53
C THR A 202 17.57 7.62 24.47
N LEU A 203 16.96 8.41 25.33
CA LEU A 203 16.06 7.95 26.39
C LEU A 203 14.61 8.18 25.94
N VAL A 204 13.87 7.11 25.67
CA VAL A 204 12.47 7.23 25.24
C VAL A 204 11.63 7.60 26.45
N LYS A 205 10.88 8.71 26.37
CA LYS A 205 10.02 9.16 27.47
C LYS A 205 8.89 8.17 27.66
N ALA A 206 8.58 7.84 28.92
CA ALA A 206 7.36 7.09 29.23
C ALA A 206 6.11 7.94 28.97
N ASN A 207 6.23 9.28 29.09
CA ASN A 207 5.20 10.24 28.71
C ASN A 207 5.66 11.08 27.50
N ARG A 208 5.36 10.58 26.29
CA ARG A 208 5.81 11.10 24.97
C ARG A 208 5.15 12.41 24.53
N ARG A 209 4.37 13.07 25.39
CA ARG A 209 3.65 14.33 25.08
C ARG A 209 3.83 15.40 26.15
N SER A 210 4.96 15.36 26.85
CA SER A 210 5.32 16.38 27.84
C SER A 210 6.70 16.96 27.58
N LYS A 211 6.80 18.28 27.69
CA LYS A 211 8.07 19.00 27.66
C LYS A 211 8.66 18.99 29.06
N TRP A 212 9.78 18.31 29.24
CA TRP A 212 10.45 18.29 30.54
C TRP A 212 11.03 19.67 30.84
N PRO A 213 10.65 20.33 31.95
CA PRO A 213 11.22 21.64 32.30
C PRO A 213 12.70 21.55 32.69
N ARG A 214 13.18 20.35 33.04
CA ARG A 214 14.55 20.06 33.48
C ARG A 214 14.85 18.58 33.30
N LEU A 215 16.13 18.22 33.20
CA LEU A 215 16.54 16.82 33.14
C LEU A 215 16.41 16.10 34.49
N LEU A 216 16.70 16.79 35.59
CA LEU A 216 16.88 16.17 36.91
C LEU A 216 15.67 16.35 37.83
N VAL A 217 15.39 15.35 38.66
CA VAL A 217 14.32 15.40 39.66
C VAL A 217 14.46 16.59 40.63
N SER A 218 15.66 16.76 41.19
CA SER A 218 15.97 17.80 42.19
C SER A 218 16.18 19.16 41.52
N LYS A 219 15.50 20.18 42.04
CA LYS A 219 15.71 21.58 41.64
C LYS A 219 16.97 22.19 42.27
N GLU A 220 17.34 21.71 43.46
CA GLU A 220 18.41 22.27 44.28
C GLU A 220 19.81 21.76 43.89
N LYS A 221 19.87 20.54 43.34
CA LYS A 221 21.15 19.91 42.97
C LYS A 221 21.66 20.47 41.65
N LYS A 222 22.36 21.61 41.70
CA LYS A 222 23.08 22.15 40.55
C LYS A 222 24.27 21.25 40.20
N VAL A 223 24.18 20.57 39.06
CA VAL A 223 25.26 19.74 38.52
C VAL A 223 26.12 20.63 37.63
N ASN A 224 27.29 21.06 38.12
CA ASN A 224 28.16 22.02 37.43
C ASN A 224 28.70 21.54 36.07
N ASN A 225 28.71 20.24 35.84
CA ASN A 225 29.15 19.57 34.61
C ASN A 225 27.99 19.23 33.65
N MET A 226 26.78 19.77 33.92
CA MET A 226 25.61 19.65 33.05
C MET A 226 25.48 20.89 32.16
N HIS A 227 25.23 20.66 30.87
CA HIS A 227 25.01 21.70 29.88
C HIS A 227 23.72 21.42 29.10
N TYR A 228 23.07 22.45 28.59
CA TYR A 228 21.96 22.29 27.65
C TYR A 228 22.51 22.21 26.22
N TRP A 229 22.02 21.27 25.42
CA TRP A 229 22.49 21.07 24.05
C TRP A 229 21.71 21.99 23.10
N MET A 230 22.15 23.24 23.00
CA MET A 230 21.46 24.30 22.23
C MET A 230 21.19 23.87 20.78
N ASP A 231 22.23 23.45 20.04
CA ASP A 231 22.09 23.07 18.62
C ASP A 231 21.04 21.98 18.40
N TYR A 232 20.99 20.98 19.29
CA TYR A 232 20.04 19.87 19.18
C TYR A 232 18.63 20.27 19.66
N ALA A 233 18.54 21.20 20.59
CA ALA A 233 17.28 21.75 21.06
C ALA A 233 16.61 22.64 20.01
N GLU A 234 17.38 23.46 19.28
CA GLU A 234 16.87 24.32 18.20
C GLU A 234 16.22 23.49 17.09
N ILE A 235 16.84 22.36 16.71
CA ILE A 235 16.30 21.43 15.70
C ILE A 235 14.92 20.86 16.12
N HIS A 236 14.70 20.66 17.41
CA HIS A 236 13.48 20.03 17.92
C HIS A 236 12.49 21.01 18.57
N GLU A 237 12.74 22.31 18.50
CA GLU A 237 11.93 23.32 19.20
C GLU A 237 10.47 23.30 18.74
N GLU A 238 10.21 23.17 17.45
CA GLU A 238 8.86 23.13 16.88
C GLU A 238 8.02 21.98 17.46
N SER A 239 8.62 20.78 17.59
CA SER A 239 7.96 19.62 18.19
C SER A 239 7.56 19.82 19.66
N LEU A 240 8.16 20.81 20.33
CA LEU A 240 7.93 21.09 21.75
C LEU A 240 6.98 22.25 22.02
N LYS A 241 6.70 23.12 21.03
CA LYS A 241 5.90 24.35 21.22
C LYS A 241 4.46 24.08 21.67
N ALA A 242 3.85 23.02 21.16
CA ALA A 242 2.47 22.63 21.47
C ALA A 242 2.35 21.74 22.72
N LEU A 243 3.46 21.33 23.33
CA LEU A 243 3.43 20.36 24.45
C LEU A 243 3.33 21.05 25.81
N PRO A 244 2.53 20.52 26.74
CA PRO A 244 2.48 21.03 28.11
C PRO A 244 3.82 20.80 28.82
N THR A 245 4.16 21.73 29.70
CA THR A 245 5.37 21.68 30.52
C THR A 245 4.98 21.44 31.98
N PRO A 246 4.87 20.17 32.42
CA PRO A 246 4.44 19.87 33.79
C PRO A 246 5.51 20.29 34.80
N LYS A 247 5.08 20.79 35.95
CA LYS A 247 5.92 21.19 37.09
C LYS A 247 6.33 19.97 37.90
N ASN A 248 5.44 19.00 38.01
CA ASN A 248 5.59 17.75 38.72
C ASN A 248 5.55 16.57 37.75
N SER A 249 5.76 15.39 38.30
CA SER A 249 5.89 14.12 37.59
C SER A 249 5.77 13.00 38.60
N VAL A 250 5.68 11.77 38.11
CA VAL A 250 5.70 10.58 38.96
C VAL A 250 6.95 10.55 39.84
N VAL A 251 8.11 10.80 39.24
CA VAL A 251 9.39 10.70 39.94
C VAL A 251 9.53 11.79 41.00
N THR A 252 9.07 13.01 40.71
CA THR A 252 9.10 14.12 41.68
C THR A 252 8.10 13.89 42.82
N CYS A 253 6.88 13.43 42.55
CA CYS A 253 5.92 13.12 43.62
C CYS A 253 6.34 11.91 44.46
N ARG A 254 6.90 10.87 43.85
CA ARG A 254 7.46 9.71 44.55
C ARG A 254 8.61 10.13 45.49
N SER A 255 9.41 11.13 45.11
CA SER A 255 10.49 11.64 45.97
C SER A 255 9.99 12.25 47.28
N VAL A 256 8.74 12.74 47.31
CA VAL A 256 8.06 13.27 48.51
C VAL A 256 6.99 12.31 49.06
N LYS A 257 7.04 11.02 48.66
CA LYS A 257 6.11 9.96 49.08
C LYS A 257 4.63 10.29 48.82
N LYS A 258 4.34 10.91 47.66
CA LYS A 258 3.00 11.27 47.20
C LYS A 258 2.71 10.67 45.83
N ALA A 259 1.43 10.51 45.50
CA ALA A 259 0.99 10.10 44.17
C ALA A 259 0.95 11.31 43.22
N TYR A 260 1.08 11.07 41.92
CA TYR A 260 1.04 12.12 40.90
C TYR A 260 -0.35 12.19 40.25
N CYS A 261 -1.01 13.35 40.39
CA CYS A 261 -2.26 13.67 39.70
C CYS A 261 -1.94 14.38 38.38
N LEU A 262 -2.11 13.67 37.26
CA LEU A 262 -1.66 14.11 35.93
C LEU A 262 -2.47 15.31 35.39
N GLY A 263 -3.80 15.28 35.51
CA GLY A 263 -4.68 16.32 35.00
C GLY A 263 -4.47 17.69 35.67
N GLU A 264 -4.11 17.67 36.96
CA GLU A 264 -3.90 18.89 37.76
C GLU A 264 -2.41 19.20 38.01
N ASP A 265 -1.49 18.38 37.50
CA ASP A 265 -0.03 18.52 37.67
C ASP A 265 0.39 18.74 39.15
N LYS A 266 -0.15 17.92 40.07
CA LYS A 266 0.09 18.06 41.52
C LYS A 266 0.42 16.75 42.21
N CYS A 267 1.18 16.84 43.30
CA CYS A 267 1.50 15.71 44.15
C CYS A 267 0.49 15.60 45.30
N VAL A 268 -0.27 14.51 45.32
CA VAL A 268 -1.38 14.29 46.24
C VAL A 268 -1.10 13.19 47.25
N LYS A 269 -1.73 13.27 48.43
CA LYS A 269 -1.59 12.21 49.44
C LYS A 269 -2.56 11.07 49.16
N SER A 270 -3.79 11.41 48.78
CA SER A 270 -4.85 10.46 48.43
C SER A 270 -5.34 10.79 47.03
N CYS A 271 -5.34 9.82 46.11
CA CYS A 271 -5.87 10.06 44.76
C CYS A 271 -7.39 10.30 44.78
N ALA A 272 -8.13 9.59 45.63
CA ALA A 272 -9.58 9.69 45.71
C ALA A 272 -10.07 11.06 46.20
N ASP A 273 -9.38 11.64 47.18
CA ASP A 273 -9.82 12.87 47.82
C ASP A 273 -9.24 14.12 47.15
N ASP A 274 -8.02 14.00 46.62
CA ASP A 274 -7.26 15.14 46.14
C ASP A 274 -7.12 15.18 44.61
N CYS A 275 -7.62 14.22 43.82
CA CYS A 275 -7.45 14.23 42.36
C CYS A 275 -8.77 13.90 41.64
N GLU A 276 -9.31 14.88 40.90
CA GLU A 276 -10.65 14.76 40.32
C GLU A 276 -10.76 13.56 39.35
N GLY A 277 -11.80 12.74 39.56
CA GLY A 277 -12.08 11.55 38.74
C GLY A 277 -11.11 10.39 38.91
N LYS A 278 -10.11 10.49 39.79
CA LYS A 278 -9.16 9.41 40.09
C LYS A 278 -9.50 8.75 41.41
N MET A 279 -9.39 7.43 41.49
CA MET A 279 -9.83 6.69 42.68
C MET A 279 -8.68 5.90 43.32
N LEU A 280 -7.68 5.49 42.53
CA LEU A 280 -6.61 4.63 43.00
C LEU A 280 -5.24 5.20 42.65
N THR A 281 -4.22 4.78 43.42
CA THR A 281 -2.81 5.02 43.09
C THR A 281 -2.25 3.78 42.40
N GLY A 282 -1.74 3.96 41.19
CA GLY A 282 -1.17 2.88 40.39
C GLY A 282 0.13 2.36 40.99
N PRO A 283 0.60 1.19 40.55
CA PRO A 283 1.91 0.66 40.95
C PRO A 283 3.07 1.56 40.50
N ASP A 284 2.84 2.40 39.49
CA ASP A 284 3.75 3.45 39.05
C ASP A 284 3.65 4.73 39.91
N GLY A 285 2.71 4.83 40.85
CA GLY A 285 2.53 6.02 41.69
C GLY A 285 1.77 7.16 41.01
N ARG A 286 1.09 6.91 39.88
CA ARG A 286 0.13 7.84 39.27
C ARG A 286 -1.25 7.65 39.87
N CYS A 287 -2.02 8.72 39.97
CA CYS A 287 -3.45 8.62 40.21
C CYS A 287 -4.15 8.19 38.93
N PHE A 288 -4.97 7.16 39.01
CA PHE A 288 -5.76 6.63 37.91
C PHE A 288 -7.19 6.33 38.39
N GLY A 289 -8.13 6.38 37.46
CA GLY A 289 -9.56 6.17 37.68
C GLY A 289 -10.21 5.57 36.44
N LYS A 290 -11.51 5.80 36.30
CA LYS A 290 -12.23 5.46 35.07
C LYS A 290 -11.62 6.26 33.90
N PRO A 291 -11.42 5.63 32.72
CA PRO A 291 -11.04 6.35 31.52
C PRO A 291 -12.02 7.49 31.24
N GLN A 292 -11.49 8.62 30.76
CA GLN A 292 -12.27 9.81 30.38
C GLN A 292 -11.92 10.25 28.95
N GLU A 293 -11.13 9.45 28.24
CA GLU A 293 -10.69 9.75 26.89
C GLU A 293 -11.82 9.61 25.89
N GLU A 294 -11.97 10.65 25.07
CA GLU A 294 -12.90 10.66 23.96
C GLU A 294 -12.20 10.17 22.68
N VAL A 295 -12.97 9.48 21.84
CA VAL A 295 -12.59 9.10 20.48
C VAL A 295 -13.03 10.23 19.56
N SER A 296 -12.08 10.84 18.85
CA SER A 296 -12.32 11.91 17.87
C SER A 296 -12.63 11.41 16.46
N GLY A 297 -12.46 10.11 16.22
CA GLY A 297 -12.60 9.52 14.89
C GLY A 297 -12.45 8.01 14.93
N ILE A 298 -13.29 7.30 14.18
CA ILE A 298 -13.10 5.88 13.88
C ILE A 298 -13.24 5.66 12.38
N ASN A 299 -12.36 4.85 11.81
CA ASN A 299 -12.40 4.45 10.41
C ASN A 299 -12.27 2.94 10.27
N PHE A 300 -13.06 2.35 9.38
CA PHE A 300 -13.07 0.92 9.10
C PHE A 300 -13.53 0.70 7.66
N THR A 301 -12.93 -0.28 7.00
CA THR A 301 -13.37 -0.77 5.69
C THR A 301 -13.28 -2.28 5.72
N ASP A 302 -14.41 -2.92 5.41
CA ASP A 302 -14.47 -4.37 5.30
C ASP A 302 -13.73 -4.85 4.05
N VAL A 303 -12.94 -5.91 4.21
CA VAL A 303 -12.18 -6.57 3.15
C VAL A 303 -12.50 -8.06 3.03
N ASP A 304 -13.43 -8.59 3.86
CA ASP A 304 -13.91 -9.96 3.71
C ASP A 304 -15.04 -10.01 2.66
N PRO A 305 -14.90 -10.80 1.57
CA PRO A 305 -15.96 -10.93 0.58
C PRO A 305 -17.11 -11.84 1.03
N THR A 306 -17.00 -12.49 2.20
CA THR A 306 -17.97 -13.48 2.68
C THR A 306 -19.14 -12.79 3.38
N GLN A 307 -20.35 -13.00 2.86
CA GLN A 307 -21.55 -12.39 3.44
C GLN A 307 -21.73 -12.72 4.93
N GLY A 308 -22.04 -11.69 5.72
CA GLY A 308 -22.26 -11.81 7.15
C GLY A 308 -20.96 -11.93 7.96
N TYR A 309 -19.80 -11.73 7.33
CA TYR A 309 -18.50 -11.70 7.99
C TYR A 309 -17.76 -10.44 7.61
N ALA A 310 -17.02 -9.87 8.56
CA ALA A 310 -16.18 -8.70 8.35
C ALA A 310 -14.72 -9.00 8.69
N SER A 311 -13.81 -8.35 7.98
CA SER A 311 -12.40 -8.29 8.34
C SER A 311 -11.80 -6.96 7.86
N GLY A 312 -10.70 -6.50 8.46
CA GLY A 312 -10.08 -5.26 8.03
C GLY A 312 -9.28 -4.56 9.10
N ILE A 313 -8.84 -3.34 8.79
CA ILE A 313 -8.11 -2.48 9.73
C ILE A 313 -9.10 -1.48 10.31
N VAL A 314 -9.18 -1.45 11.64
CA VAL A 314 -9.88 -0.43 12.42
C VAL A 314 -8.85 0.63 12.83
N GLU A 315 -9.09 1.86 12.44
CA GLU A 315 -8.32 3.02 12.86
C GLU A 315 -9.12 3.81 13.89
N VAL A 316 -8.50 4.13 15.02
CA VAL A 316 -9.10 4.93 16.09
C VAL A 316 -8.24 6.17 16.34
N ASN A 317 -8.87 7.32 16.26
CA ASN A 317 -8.30 8.62 16.58
C ASN A 317 -8.81 9.08 17.96
N SER A 318 -7.92 9.47 18.87
CA SER A 318 -8.29 9.98 20.19
C SER A 318 -7.77 11.39 20.44
N THR A 319 -8.60 12.20 21.11
CA THR A 319 -8.27 13.59 21.51
C THR A 319 -7.33 13.66 22.70
N ALA A 320 -7.32 12.62 23.54
CA ALA A 320 -6.72 12.71 24.86
C ALA A 320 -5.20 12.55 24.81
N THR A 321 -4.49 13.62 25.16
CA THR A 321 -3.03 13.60 25.37
C THR A 321 -2.63 12.89 26.67
N PHE A 322 -3.54 12.79 27.63
CA PHE A 322 -3.31 12.25 28.98
C PHE A 322 -4.59 11.60 29.51
N GLY A 323 -4.67 10.29 29.49
CA GLY A 323 -5.75 9.63 30.21
C GLY A 323 -5.40 8.24 30.72
N ASP A 324 -6.39 7.61 31.33
CA ASP A 324 -6.25 6.36 32.06
C ASP A 324 -6.56 5.12 31.22
N ALA A 325 -6.92 5.28 29.96
CA ALA A 325 -7.15 4.20 29.02
C ALA A 325 -5.87 3.42 28.75
N GLU A 326 -6.02 2.10 28.74
CA GLU A 326 -4.97 1.15 28.41
C GLU A 326 -5.21 0.52 27.05
N PHE A 327 -6.47 0.49 26.61
CA PHE A 327 -6.90 -0.01 25.32
C PHE A 327 -8.22 0.66 24.91
N PHE A 328 -8.57 0.52 23.64
CA PHE A 328 -9.91 0.82 23.12
C PHE A 328 -10.64 -0.49 22.81
N SER A 329 -11.84 -0.64 23.34
CA SER A 329 -12.76 -1.74 23.05
C SER A 329 -13.62 -1.39 21.84
N ILE A 330 -13.66 -2.27 20.84
CA ILE A 330 -14.45 -2.11 19.62
C ILE A 330 -15.71 -2.97 19.71
N TYR A 331 -16.87 -2.41 19.39
CA TYR A 331 -18.16 -3.11 19.42
C TYR A 331 -18.95 -2.90 18.14
N PHE A 332 -19.80 -3.87 17.82
CA PHE A 332 -20.92 -3.69 16.88
C PHE A 332 -22.13 -3.09 17.61
N LEU A 333 -22.75 -2.12 16.95
CA LEU A 333 -23.97 -1.46 17.41
C LEU A 333 -25.12 -1.71 16.43
N ASN A 334 -26.34 -1.72 16.98
CA ASN A 334 -27.56 -1.63 16.17
C ASN A 334 -27.89 -0.18 15.76
N MET A 335 -28.96 0.01 15.00
CA MET A 335 -29.38 1.34 14.52
C MET A 335 -29.71 2.32 15.66
N ASN A 336 -30.07 1.80 16.83
CA ASN A 336 -30.37 2.56 18.05
C ASN A 336 -29.13 2.77 18.94
N ASN A 337 -27.92 2.54 18.41
CA ASN A 337 -26.63 2.66 19.11
C ASN A 337 -26.47 1.72 20.34
N GLN A 338 -27.20 0.60 20.38
CA GLN A 338 -27.05 -0.39 21.46
C GLN A 338 -26.00 -1.44 21.09
N LYS A 339 -25.13 -1.77 22.05
CA LYS A 339 -24.12 -2.84 21.91
C LYS A 339 -24.80 -4.18 21.68
N LEU A 340 -24.38 -4.88 20.62
CA LEU A 340 -24.93 -6.19 20.24
C LEU A 340 -24.24 -7.37 20.96
N SER A 341 -23.11 -7.12 21.61
CA SER A 341 -22.36 -8.09 22.42
C SER A 341 -21.92 -7.44 23.73
N GLY A 342 -21.87 -8.24 24.80
CA GLY A 342 -21.29 -7.82 26.08
C GLY A 342 -19.76 -7.82 26.08
N GLU A 343 -19.14 -8.54 25.15
CA GLU A 343 -17.68 -8.57 24.97
C GLU A 343 -17.27 -7.83 23.70
N PRO A 344 -16.13 -7.12 23.70
CA PRO A 344 -15.66 -6.40 22.53
C PRO A 344 -15.14 -7.35 21.47
N VAL A 345 -15.39 -6.98 20.22
CA VAL A 345 -14.97 -7.72 19.02
C VAL A 345 -13.45 -7.58 18.82
N LEU A 346 -12.89 -6.45 19.21
CA LEU A 346 -11.47 -6.16 19.14
C LEU A 346 -11.04 -5.25 20.30
N LYS A 347 -9.87 -5.50 20.87
CA LYS A 347 -9.21 -4.59 21.83
C LYS A 347 -7.95 -4.03 21.19
N ILE A 348 -7.89 -2.72 20.99
CA ILE A 348 -6.73 -2.02 20.41
C ILE A 348 -5.86 -1.50 21.55
N GLY A 349 -4.69 -2.10 21.72
CA GLY A 349 -3.81 -1.83 22.86
C GLY A 349 -2.90 -0.62 22.71
N ASN A 350 -2.60 0.00 23.86
CA ASN A 350 -1.45 0.89 24.12
C ASN A 350 -1.48 2.33 23.54
N PRO A 351 -2.52 3.16 23.84
CA PRO A 351 -2.50 4.60 23.54
C PRO A 351 -1.29 5.32 24.14
N LYS A 352 -0.75 4.81 25.26
CA LYS A 352 0.38 5.42 25.99
C LYS A 352 1.68 5.51 25.16
N ASN A 353 1.82 4.74 24.07
CA ASN A 353 3.06 4.66 23.29
C ASN A 353 2.94 5.04 21.80
N LEU A 354 1.74 5.13 21.21
CA LEU A 354 1.59 5.05 19.75
C LEU A 354 1.06 6.32 19.05
N GLY A 355 0.67 7.37 19.78
CA GLY A 355 0.18 8.62 19.19
C GLY A 355 -1.33 8.79 19.33
N THR A 356 -1.92 9.71 18.56
CA THR A 356 -3.39 9.97 18.54
C THR A 356 -4.14 8.97 17.69
N GLN A 357 -3.44 8.28 16.78
CA GLN A 357 -3.99 7.35 15.80
C GLN A 357 -3.51 5.94 16.16
N LEU A 358 -4.46 5.02 16.31
CA LEU A 358 -4.22 3.64 16.73
C LEU A 358 -4.84 2.71 15.70
N PHE A 359 -4.15 1.60 15.42
CA PHE A 359 -4.59 0.62 14.43
C PHE A 359 -4.81 -0.72 15.11
N GLY A 360 -5.93 -1.35 14.81
CA GLY A 360 -6.25 -2.71 15.18
C GLY A 360 -6.68 -3.50 13.95
N LYS A 361 -6.32 -4.79 13.90
CA LYS A 361 -6.81 -5.69 12.86
C LYS A 361 -8.03 -6.42 13.41
N LEU A 362 -9.19 -6.25 12.77
CA LEU A 362 -10.35 -7.09 13.00
C LEU A 362 -10.01 -8.52 12.51
N PRO A 363 -10.23 -9.57 13.31
CA PRO A 363 -9.91 -10.94 12.90
C PRO A 363 -10.56 -11.31 11.57
N GLU A 364 -9.91 -12.20 10.82
CA GLU A 364 -10.46 -12.71 9.55
C GLU A 364 -11.74 -13.49 9.83
N SER A 365 -12.72 -13.33 8.94
CA SER A 365 -14.05 -13.95 9.06
C SER A 365 -14.69 -13.72 10.43
N THR A 366 -14.70 -12.47 10.90
CA THR A 366 -15.41 -12.11 12.12
C THR A 366 -16.91 -12.07 11.83
N PRO A 367 -17.76 -12.88 12.49
CA PRO A 367 -19.19 -12.89 12.22
C PRO A 367 -19.83 -11.55 12.60
N ILE A 368 -20.60 -10.98 11.67
CA ILE A 368 -21.41 -9.79 11.88
C ILE A 368 -22.71 -10.21 12.59
N PRO A 369 -22.98 -9.72 13.81
CA PRO A 369 -24.22 -10.04 14.52
C PRO A 369 -25.46 -9.56 13.77
N GLU A 370 -26.57 -10.27 13.95
CA GLU A 370 -27.87 -9.86 13.40
C GLU A 370 -28.23 -8.45 13.91
N ASN A 371 -28.67 -7.57 13.00
CA ASN A 371 -28.96 -6.15 13.24
C ASN A 371 -27.75 -5.23 13.50
N ALA A 372 -26.52 -5.69 13.28
CA ALA A 372 -25.35 -4.82 13.29
C ALA A 372 -25.41 -3.81 12.14
N SER A 373 -25.19 -2.54 12.48
CA SER A 373 -25.28 -1.42 11.53
C SER A 373 -24.17 -0.39 11.68
N LYS A 374 -23.47 -0.38 12.83
CA LYS A 374 -22.39 0.58 13.11
C LYS A 374 -21.29 -0.07 13.94
N ILE A 375 -20.11 0.53 13.92
CA ILE A 375 -18.98 0.22 14.81
C ILE A 375 -18.68 1.43 15.71
N ILE A 376 -18.31 1.14 16.96
CA ILE A 376 -17.86 2.13 17.95
C ILE A 376 -16.53 1.70 18.58
N ALA A 377 -15.72 2.67 19.00
CA ALA A 377 -14.57 2.47 19.89
C ALA A 377 -14.80 3.16 21.24
N ILE A 378 -14.53 2.45 22.34
CA ILE A 378 -14.70 2.97 23.70
C ILE A 378 -13.40 2.81 24.47
N ALA A 379 -12.93 3.88 25.10
CA ALA A 379 -11.75 3.87 25.94
C ALA A 379 -11.97 2.98 27.18
N ALA A 380 -11.01 2.11 27.51
CA ALA A 380 -11.14 1.18 28.62
C ALA A 380 -9.80 0.93 29.34
N ASN A 381 -9.88 0.53 30.60
CA ASN A 381 -8.73 0.02 31.36
C ASN A 381 -9.10 -1.21 32.19
N LEU A 382 -8.09 -1.97 32.63
CA LEU A 382 -8.32 -3.25 33.32
C LEU A 382 -8.92 -3.09 34.72
N ALA A 383 -8.78 -1.93 35.34
CA ALA A 383 -9.16 -1.73 36.74
C ALA A 383 -10.59 -1.23 36.94
N PHE A 384 -11.07 -0.37 36.04
CA PHE A 384 -12.39 0.26 36.14
C PHE A 384 -13.31 -0.05 34.95
N GLY A 385 -12.80 -0.77 33.95
CA GLY A 385 -13.56 -1.11 32.74
C GLY A 385 -13.62 0.07 31.77
N GLU A 386 -14.77 0.24 31.14
CA GLU A 386 -14.99 1.21 30.06
C GLU A 386 -15.28 2.61 30.59
N ALA A 387 -14.96 3.62 29.79
CA ALA A 387 -15.39 4.99 30.00
C ALA A 387 -16.92 5.08 30.10
N GLU A 388 -17.43 6.02 30.89
CA GLU A 388 -18.86 6.29 30.96
C GLU A 388 -19.37 6.88 29.64
N GLU A 389 -20.57 6.47 29.23
CA GLU A 389 -21.27 6.99 28.06
C GLU A 389 -21.65 8.46 28.26
N ARG A 390 -20.81 9.36 27.72
CA ARG A 390 -21.02 10.80 27.72
C ARG A 390 -21.14 11.30 26.29
N GLY A 391 -22.36 11.72 25.92
CA GLY A 391 -22.62 12.36 24.63
C GLY A 391 -22.87 11.39 23.47
N GLU A 392 -22.88 11.95 22.26
CA GLU A 392 -23.03 11.22 21.00
C GLU A 392 -21.65 10.72 20.58
N TYR A 393 -21.44 9.40 20.65
CA TYR A 393 -20.17 8.79 20.26
C TYR A 393 -19.95 8.89 18.76
N ASP A 394 -18.69 9.04 18.36
CA ASP A 394 -18.33 8.90 16.96
C ASP A 394 -18.47 7.43 16.54
N THR A 395 -19.35 7.19 15.57
CA THR A 395 -19.67 5.84 15.07
C THR A 395 -19.52 5.85 13.57
N ILE A 396 -19.00 4.74 13.03
CA ILE A 396 -18.94 4.53 11.58
C ILE A 396 -20.00 3.52 11.16
N PRO A 397 -20.74 3.73 10.05
CA PRO A 397 -21.61 2.70 9.49
C PRO A 397 -20.82 1.43 9.19
N LEU A 398 -21.40 0.28 9.51
CA LEU A 398 -20.88 -1.03 9.12
C LEU A 398 -21.44 -1.36 7.74
N LEU A 399 -20.55 -1.47 6.76
CA LEU A 399 -20.87 -1.90 5.40
C LEU A 399 -20.18 -3.23 5.16
N ASP A 400 -20.97 -4.28 4.94
CA ASP A 400 -20.49 -5.62 4.56
C ASP A 400 -20.12 -5.62 3.07
N LEU A 401 -18.88 -6.02 2.76
CA LEU A 401 -18.39 -6.06 1.38
C LEU A 401 -19.02 -7.20 0.55
N ALA A 402 -19.61 -8.22 1.20
CA ALA A 402 -20.29 -9.38 0.62
C ALA A 402 -20.37 -9.42 -0.92
N ILE A 403 -19.52 -10.25 -1.53
CA ILE A 403 -19.58 -10.47 -2.99
C ILE A 403 -20.61 -11.57 -3.28
N PRO A 404 -21.55 -11.35 -4.22
CA PRO A 404 -22.47 -12.40 -4.64
C PRO A 404 -21.73 -13.65 -5.14
N MET A 405 -21.94 -14.78 -4.46
CA MET A 405 -21.27 -16.05 -4.81
C MET A 405 -21.84 -16.73 -6.06
N HIS A 406 -23.07 -16.37 -6.46
CA HIS A 406 -23.76 -16.99 -7.58
C HIS A 406 -24.07 -15.96 -8.66
N ALA A 407 -23.63 -16.27 -9.86
CA ALA A 407 -23.97 -15.55 -11.06
C ALA A 407 -25.29 -16.03 -11.68
N PRO A 408 -25.92 -15.21 -12.53
CA PRO A 408 -26.97 -15.68 -13.41
C PRO A 408 -26.46 -16.83 -14.27
N THR A 409 -27.25 -17.91 -14.36
CA THR A 409 -26.93 -19.09 -15.16
C THR A 409 -27.25 -18.87 -16.64
N ALA A 410 -28.29 -18.10 -16.93
CA ALA A 410 -28.66 -17.72 -18.29
C ALA A 410 -29.40 -16.38 -18.30
N VAL A 411 -29.33 -15.70 -19.45
CA VAL A 411 -30.20 -14.59 -19.82
C VAL A 411 -30.84 -14.99 -21.14
N ASP A 412 -32.15 -14.83 -21.24
CA ASP A 412 -32.89 -14.98 -22.49
C ASP A 412 -33.78 -13.77 -22.75
N LEU A 413 -33.93 -13.42 -24.02
CA LEU A 413 -34.83 -12.37 -24.48
C LEU A 413 -35.44 -12.82 -25.80
N GLN A 414 -36.77 -12.72 -25.88
CA GLN A 414 -37.47 -12.81 -27.15
C GLN A 414 -37.74 -11.38 -27.63
N ASP A 415 -37.03 -10.98 -28.69
CA ASP A 415 -37.24 -9.67 -29.28
C ASP A 415 -38.60 -9.58 -29.96
N ILE A 416 -39.40 -8.61 -29.52
CA ILE A 416 -40.72 -8.29 -30.07
C ILE A 416 -40.73 -6.92 -30.76
N SER A 417 -39.59 -6.25 -30.86
CA SER A 417 -39.50 -4.95 -31.52
C SER A 417 -39.62 -5.10 -33.03
N PRO A 418 -40.52 -4.37 -33.70
CA PRO A 418 -40.63 -4.42 -35.15
C PRO A 418 -39.56 -3.63 -35.91
N GLU A 419 -38.81 -2.76 -35.22
CA GLU A 419 -37.91 -1.76 -35.81
C GLU A 419 -36.44 -2.22 -35.73
N VAL A 420 -35.71 -2.07 -36.83
CA VAL A 420 -34.28 -2.41 -36.93
C VAL A 420 -33.47 -1.58 -35.93
N GLY A 421 -32.58 -2.25 -35.19
CA GLY A 421 -31.69 -1.63 -34.22
C GLY A 421 -32.34 -1.36 -32.87
N GLN A 422 -33.51 -1.92 -32.59
CA GLN A 422 -34.21 -1.78 -31.32
C GLN A 422 -34.60 -3.14 -30.75
N LEU A 423 -34.48 -3.32 -29.43
CA LEU A 423 -34.92 -4.53 -28.73
C LEU A 423 -36.10 -4.23 -27.83
N GLY A 424 -37.13 -5.06 -27.89
CA GLY A 424 -38.28 -5.01 -26.98
C GLY A 424 -38.60 -6.38 -26.42
N GLY A 425 -39.35 -6.43 -25.32
CA GLY A 425 -39.86 -7.69 -24.75
C GLY A 425 -39.39 -7.95 -23.32
N ASP A 426 -39.61 -9.19 -22.88
CA ASP A 426 -39.26 -9.64 -21.54
C ASP A 426 -37.86 -10.26 -21.55
N VAL A 427 -36.97 -9.72 -20.71
CA VAL A 427 -35.70 -10.33 -20.35
C VAL A 427 -35.94 -11.31 -19.21
N GLU A 428 -35.65 -12.58 -19.45
CA GLU A 428 -35.68 -13.63 -18.43
C GLU A 428 -34.25 -13.93 -17.96
N ILE A 429 -34.01 -13.72 -16.66
CA ILE A 429 -32.73 -14.01 -16.01
C ILE A 429 -32.93 -15.27 -15.17
N SER A 430 -32.16 -16.33 -15.45
CA SER A 430 -32.27 -17.62 -14.75
C SER A 430 -31.12 -17.81 -13.76
N PHE A 431 -31.38 -18.47 -12.63
CA PHE A 431 -30.38 -18.79 -11.61
C PHE A 431 -30.54 -20.23 -11.12
N ALA A 432 -29.43 -20.92 -10.92
CA ALA A 432 -29.40 -22.13 -10.13
C ALA A 432 -29.41 -21.76 -8.64
N HIS A 433 -30.57 -21.87 -7.98
CA HIS A 433 -30.58 -21.97 -6.52
C HIS A 433 -29.79 -23.23 -6.13
N ALA A 434 -28.73 -23.08 -5.35
CA ALA A 434 -28.20 -24.21 -4.62
C ALA A 434 -29.31 -24.67 -3.66
N LYS A 435 -30.03 -25.74 -4.02
CA LYS A 435 -31.12 -26.35 -3.25
C LYS A 435 -30.73 -26.83 -1.85
N ASP A 436 -29.48 -26.63 -1.44
CA ASP A 436 -28.97 -27.05 -0.16
C ASP A 436 -28.71 -25.84 0.74
N SER A 437 -29.45 -25.83 1.84
CA SER A 437 -29.20 -25.14 3.10
C SER A 437 -29.58 -23.67 3.21
N SER A 438 -30.10 -23.36 4.40
CA SER A 438 -30.70 -22.14 4.92
C SER A 438 -29.75 -20.93 5.01
N SER A 439 -28.90 -20.73 4.01
CA SER A 439 -27.96 -19.61 3.89
C SER A 439 -27.66 -19.30 2.42
N SER A 440 -28.70 -19.20 1.58
CA SER A 440 -28.53 -18.71 0.21
C SER A 440 -28.04 -17.26 0.27
N PRO A 441 -26.87 -16.93 -0.32
CA PRO A 441 -26.46 -15.54 -0.37
C PRO A 441 -27.42 -14.80 -1.30
N SER A 442 -28.28 -13.96 -0.72
CA SER A 442 -29.34 -13.27 -1.44
C SER A 442 -28.70 -12.21 -2.33
N VAL A 443 -28.63 -12.49 -3.63
CA VAL A 443 -28.48 -11.43 -4.62
C VAL A 443 -29.62 -10.44 -4.39
N ASP A 444 -29.34 -9.15 -4.23
CA ASP A 444 -30.38 -8.14 -4.04
C ASP A 444 -30.84 -7.58 -5.39
N PHE A 445 -29.89 -7.48 -6.34
CA PHE A 445 -30.13 -6.93 -7.67
C PHE A 445 -29.41 -7.71 -8.77
N TYR A 446 -30.00 -7.70 -9.96
CA TYR A 446 -29.36 -8.08 -11.20
C TYR A 446 -29.21 -6.84 -12.09
N ASN A 447 -27.98 -6.53 -12.45
CA ASN A 447 -27.68 -5.44 -13.37
C ASN A 447 -27.53 -5.97 -14.79
N LEU A 448 -28.36 -5.45 -15.70
CA LEU A 448 -28.33 -5.75 -17.12
C LEU A 448 -27.46 -4.73 -17.84
N TYR A 449 -26.49 -5.20 -18.64
CA TYR A 449 -25.58 -4.36 -19.40
C TYR A 449 -25.51 -4.77 -20.87
N TRP A 450 -25.16 -3.80 -21.72
CA TRP A 450 -24.70 -4.09 -23.07
C TRP A 450 -23.28 -4.69 -23.06
N GLY A 451 -23.11 -5.82 -23.74
CA GLY A 451 -21.84 -6.54 -23.88
C GLY A 451 -21.21 -6.40 -25.27
N LYS A 452 -19.88 -6.45 -25.32
CA LYS A 452 -19.08 -6.35 -26.57
C LYS A 452 -18.89 -7.67 -27.30
N SER A 453 -19.20 -8.77 -26.62
CA SER A 453 -18.84 -10.13 -27.03
C SER A 453 -19.94 -11.09 -26.66
N THR A 454 -20.17 -12.08 -27.51
CA THR A 454 -21.11 -13.18 -27.25
C THR A 454 -20.47 -14.32 -26.45
N ALA A 455 -19.15 -14.28 -26.22
CA ALA A 455 -18.39 -15.34 -25.56
C ALA A 455 -17.79 -14.92 -24.21
N THR A 456 -17.72 -13.62 -23.92
CA THR A 456 -17.08 -13.08 -22.71
C THR A 456 -17.97 -12.05 -22.03
N CYS A 457 -17.89 -11.98 -20.70
CA CYS A 457 -18.60 -11.02 -19.87
C CYS A 457 -18.00 -9.61 -19.93
N GLU A 458 -17.61 -9.15 -21.12
CA GLU A 458 -17.03 -7.81 -21.31
C GLU A 458 -18.13 -6.79 -21.62
N ARG A 459 -18.37 -5.88 -20.67
CA ARG A 459 -19.34 -4.78 -20.82
C ARG A 459 -18.83 -3.69 -21.77
N LEU A 460 -19.76 -3.00 -22.44
CA LEU A 460 -19.47 -1.72 -23.07
C LEU A 460 -19.03 -0.70 -22.01
N ALA A 461 -18.15 0.22 -22.40
CA ALA A 461 -17.66 1.26 -21.50
C ALA A 461 -18.61 2.46 -21.47
N GLY A 462 -18.79 3.07 -20.29
CA GLY A 462 -19.58 4.28 -20.08
C GLY A 462 -20.94 4.03 -19.44
N ASP A 463 -21.55 5.10 -18.92
CA ASP A 463 -22.79 5.04 -18.13
C ASP A 463 -24.01 4.54 -18.91
N LYS A 464 -23.98 4.67 -20.25
CA LYS A 464 -25.01 4.14 -21.16
C LYS A 464 -24.97 2.61 -21.34
N SER A 465 -23.96 1.95 -20.77
CA SER A 465 -23.86 0.49 -20.83
C SER A 465 -24.91 -0.21 -19.97
N LEU A 466 -25.41 0.44 -18.90
CA LEU A 466 -26.44 -0.12 -18.02
C LEU A 466 -27.81 0.00 -18.68
N ILE A 467 -28.48 -1.13 -18.86
CA ILE A 467 -29.84 -1.23 -19.39
C ILE A 467 -30.84 -1.07 -18.26
N ALA A 468 -30.69 -1.86 -17.20
CA ALA A 468 -31.61 -1.88 -16.06
C ALA A 468 -30.95 -2.48 -14.81
N ARG A 469 -31.45 -2.07 -13.64
CA ARG A 469 -31.17 -2.68 -12.34
C ARG A 469 -32.45 -3.34 -11.83
N VAL A 470 -32.47 -4.67 -11.80
CA VAL A 470 -33.65 -5.49 -11.51
C VAL A 470 -33.54 -6.03 -10.10
N ARG A 471 -34.53 -5.77 -9.23
CA ARG A 471 -34.54 -6.31 -7.86
C ARG A 471 -34.80 -7.82 -7.90
N ALA A 472 -33.98 -8.61 -7.22
CA ALA A 472 -34.20 -10.04 -7.06
C ALA A 472 -35.38 -10.28 -6.10
N ASN A 473 -36.29 -11.20 -6.46
CA ASN A 473 -37.44 -11.57 -5.62
C ASN A 473 -37.34 -13.00 -5.04
N GLY A 474 -36.20 -13.67 -5.23
CA GLY A 474 -35.95 -15.03 -4.75
C GLY A 474 -36.49 -16.16 -5.63
N ALA A 475 -37.24 -15.86 -6.71
CA ALA A 475 -37.66 -16.85 -7.71
C ALA A 475 -36.45 -17.40 -8.51
N ASP A 476 -36.61 -18.56 -9.15
CA ASP A 476 -35.61 -19.19 -10.04
C ASP A 476 -35.42 -18.43 -11.38
N ILE A 477 -36.42 -17.62 -11.76
CA ILE A 477 -36.40 -16.77 -12.95
C ILE A 477 -36.89 -15.36 -12.56
N GLN A 478 -36.06 -14.34 -12.83
CA GLN A 478 -36.46 -12.92 -12.76
C GLN A 478 -36.87 -12.48 -14.15
N LYS A 479 -37.98 -11.74 -14.25
CA LYS A 479 -38.42 -11.14 -15.50
C LYS A 479 -38.31 -9.62 -15.43
N TYR A 480 -37.80 -9.02 -16.48
CA TYR A 480 -37.76 -7.57 -16.65
C TYR A 480 -38.34 -7.19 -18.01
N HIS A 481 -39.39 -6.37 -18.01
CA HIS A 481 -40.06 -5.92 -19.23
C HIS A 481 -39.41 -4.63 -19.75
N ILE A 482 -39.05 -4.61 -21.04
CA ILE A 482 -38.55 -3.42 -21.72
C ILE A 482 -39.74 -2.61 -22.25
N GLU A 483 -40.15 -1.57 -21.51
CA GLU A 483 -41.40 -0.82 -21.75
C GLU A 483 -41.45 -0.02 -23.07
N ASN A 484 -40.32 0.30 -23.71
CA ASN A 484 -40.29 1.19 -24.89
C ASN A 484 -39.13 0.86 -25.86
N SER A 485 -39.09 -0.35 -26.44
CA SER A 485 -38.09 -0.79 -27.45
C SER A 485 -36.77 -0.02 -27.43
N ILE A 486 -35.77 -0.50 -26.69
CA ILE A 486 -34.52 0.23 -26.47
C ILE A 486 -33.61 0.15 -27.70
N ALA A 487 -32.98 1.25 -28.08
CA ALA A 487 -31.99 1.24 -29.15
C ALA A 487 -30.77 0.39 -28.75
N ILE A 488 -30.31 -0.47 -29.65
CA ILE A 488 -29.09 -1.27 -29.47
C ILE A 488 -27.89 -0.32 -29.49
N GLU A 489 -27.13 -0.29 -28.38
CA GLU A 489 -25.99 0.62 -28.25
C GLU A 489 -24.89 0.25 -29.26
N LYS A 490 -24.24 1.25 -29.85
CA LYS A 490 -23.24 1.03 -30.91
C LYS A 490 -22.09 0.14 -30.41
N GLY A 491 -21.91 -1.01 -31.05
CA GLY A 491 -20.88 -1.99 -30.71
C GLY A 491 -21.32 -3.04 -29.70
N ALA A 492 -22.61 -3.04 -29.29
CA ALA A 492 -23.19 -4.12 -28.53
C ALA A 492 -23.35 -5.37 -29.40
N GLN A 493 -23.00 -6.53 -28.84
CA GLN A 493 -23.19 -7.85 -29.43
C GLN A 493 -23.99 -8.78 -28.52
N SER A 494 -24.14 -8.43 -27.24
CA SER A 494 -24.83 -9.25 -26.24
C SER A 494 -25.50 -8.40 -25.16
N ILE A 495 -26.43 -9.00 -24.42
CA ILE A 495 -26.92 -8.53 -23.12
C ILE A 495 -26.26 -9.39 -22.04
N LEU A 496 -25.74 -8.73 -21.00
CA LEU A 496 -25.05 -9.36 -19.87
C LEU A 496 -25.84 -9.13 -18.58
N ALA A 497 -26.01 -10.15 -17.74
CA ALA A 497 -26.56 -10.00 -16.40
C ALA A 497 -25.51 -10.29 -15.31
N PHE A 498 -25.38 -9.39 -14.34
CA PHE A 498 -24.49 -9.53 -13.19
C PHE A 498 -25.28 -9.44 -11.88
N SER A 499 -24.94 -10.29 -10.92
CA SER A 499 -25.46 -10.23 -9.55
C SER A 499 -24.84 -9.07 -8.76
N GLU A 500 -25.61 -8.42 -7.90
CA GLU A 500 -25.20 -7.32 -7.00
C GLU A 500 -25.88 -7.44 -5.64
N HIS A 501 -25.21 -6.96 -4.58
CA HIS A 501 -25.75 -6.80 -3.23
C HIS A 501 -25.91 -5.30 -2.91
N ASP A 502 -26.95 -4.87 -2.19
CA ASP A 502 -27.30 -3.44 -2.01
C ASP A 502 -26.26 -2.67 -1.18
N ASN A 503 -25.42 -3.40 -0.43
CA ASN A 503 -24.44 -2.85 0.50
C ASN A 503 -23.07 -2.56 -0.16
N THR A 504 -22.88 -2.91 -1.43
CA THR A 504 -21.65 -2.60 -2.17
C THR A 504 -21.68 -1.15 -2.69
N GLN A 505 -21.65 -0.15 -1.81
CA GLN A 505 -21.43 1.26 -2.21
C GLN A 505 -19.99 1.55 -2.70
N GLY A 506 -19.18 0.52 -2.91
CA GLY A 506 -17.96 0.64 -3.69
C GLY A 506 -18.27 0.45 -5.18
N GLN A 507 -18.25 1.52 -5.97
CA GLN A 507 -17.62 1.40 -7.28
C GLN A 507 -16.24 0.78 -7.02
N HIS A 508 -16.06 -0.51 -7.28
CA HIS A 508 -14.73 -1.11 -7.28
C HIS A 508 -14.07 -0.71 -8.60
N PRO A 509 -13.11 0.24 -8.62
CA PRO A 509 -12.52 0.75 -9.86
C PRO A 509 -11.23 -0.01 -10.22
N SER A 510 -10.92 -1.12 -9.56
CA SER A 510 -9.66 -1.82 -9.76
C SER A 510 -9.85 -3.33 -9.90
N LYS A 511 -9.66 -3.78 -11.14
CA LYS A 511 -8.64 -4.77 -11.51
C LYS A 511 -8.48 -5.93 -10.51
N GLY A 512 -9.38 -6.89 -10.61
CA GLY A 512 -9.25 -8.18 -9.96
C GLY A 512 -10.27 -9.09 -10.60
N GLU A 513 -9.83 -9.77 -11.66
CA GLU A 513 -10.52 -10.88 -12.29
C GLU A 513 -10.90 -11.93 -11.23
N LEU A 514 -12.04 -11.77 -10.58
CA LEU A 514 -12.70 -12.85 -9.87
C LEU A 514 -13.92 -13.21 -10.70
N ILE A 515 -13.64 -14.01 -11.73
CA ILE A 515 -14.53 -14.97 -12.39
C ILE A 515 -15.97 -14.44 -12.44
N SER A 516 -16.20 -13.43 -13.29
CA SER A 516 -17.56 -13.01 -13.64
C SER A 516 -18.18 -14.14 -14.47
N LEU A 517 -18.72 -15.15 -13.79
CA LEU A 517 -19.85 -15.85 -14.35
C LEU A 517 -20.92 -14.77 -14.54
N CYS A 518 -21.40 -14.59 -15.76
CA CYS A 518 -22.50 -13.73 -16.09
C CYS A 518 -23.39 -14.50 -17.07
N GLY A 519 -24.68 -14.24 -17.04
CA GLY A 519 -25.54 -14.73 -18.11
C GLY A 519 -25.30 -13.89 -19.35
N ILE A 520 -25.06 -14.54 -20.49
CA ILE A 520 -24.86 -13.88 -21.78
C ILE A 520 -26.01 -14.26 -22.70
N TRP A 521 -26.69 -13.25 -23.24
CA TRP A 521 -27.60 -13.42 -24.35
C TRP A 521 -27.03 -12.74 -25.60
N PRO A 522 -26.69 -13.49 -26.67
CA PRO A 522 -26.25 -12.89 -27.92
C PRO A 522 -27.42 -12.14 -28.57
N ILE A 523 -27.19 -10.88 -28.94
CA ILE A 523 -28.24 -10.04 -29.53
C ILE A 523 -28.69 -10.65 -30.86
N LYS A 524 -30.00 -10.88 -30.97
CA LYS A 524 -30.70 -11.24 -32.20
C LYS A 524 -31.79 -10.20 -32.42
N ASP A 525 -31.50 -9.23 -33.26
CA ASP A 525 -32.43 -8.16 -33.64
C ASP A 525 -33.41 -8.72 -34.68
N ARG A 526 -34.59 -9.17 -34.23
CA ARG A 526 -35.61 -9.69 -35.15
C ARG A 526 -36.49 -8.52 -35.54
N HIS A 527 -36.57 -8.22 -36.83
CA HIS A 527 -37.37 -7.10 -37.33
C HIS A 527 -38.25 -7.51 -38.50
N PHE A 528 -39.11 -6.61 -38.99
CA PHE A 528 -39.82 -6.84 -40.25
C PHE A 528 -38.83 -7.11 -41.39
N PRO A 529 -39.12 -8.01 -42.35
CA PRO A 529 -38.22 -8.28 -43.46
C PRO A 529 -37.81 -6.99 -44.20
N GLY A 530 -36.49 -6.74 -44.24
CA GLY A 530 -35.90 -5.52 -44.82
C GLY A 530 -35.65 -5.63 -46.32
N THR A 531 -35.52 -6.85 -46.83
CA THR A 531 -35.39 -7.15 -48.25
C THR A 531 -36.75 -7.38 -48.93
N SER A 532 -36.75 -7.30 -50.26
CA SER A 532 -37.88 -7.70 -51.09
C SER A 532 -37.49 -8.97 -51.85
N PRO A 533 -38.48 -9.71 -52.39
CA PRO A 533 -38.19 -10.72 -53.40
C PRO A 533 -37.33 -10.13 -54.54
N GLU A 534 -36.46 -10.94 -55.14
CA GLU A 534 -35.51 -10.46 -56.16
C GLU A 534 -36.22 -10.03 -57.44
N SER A 535 -37.28 -10.76 -57.83
CA SER A 535 -38.13 -10.38 -58.94
C SER A 535 -39.50 -11.05 -58.84
N LEU A 536 -40.50 -10.41 -59.43
CA LEU A 536 -41.83 -10.97 -59.67
C LEU A 536 -42.11 -10.84 -61.16
N SER A 537 -42.59 -11.89 -61.79
CA SER A 537 -43.05 -11.87 -63.18
C SER A 537 -44.40 -12.54 -63.31
N VAL A 538 -45.20 -12.08 -64.27
CA VAL A 538 -46.48 -12.69 -64.60
C VAL A 538 -46.45 -13.13 -66.06
N ASN A 539 -46.64 -14.42 -66.29
CA ASN A 539 -46.54 -15.07 -67.59
C ASN A 539 -47.89 -15.66 -68.01
N ASN A 540 -48.09 -15.90 -69.30
CA ASN A 540 -49.29 -16.54 -69.87
C ASN A 540 -50.60 -15.89 -69.40
N THR A 541 -50.65 -14.56 -69.39
CA THR A 541 -51.77 -13.81 -68.82
C THR A 541 -52.90 -13.58 -69.81
N THR A 542 -54.13 -13.76 -69.34
CA THR A 542 -55.35 -13.22 -69.96
C THR A 542 -56.12 -12.45 -68.89
N PHE A 543 -56.52 -11.23 -69.23
CA PHE A 543 -57.29 -10.36 -68.34
C PHE A 543 -58.55 -9.89 -69.07
N LEU A 544 -59.63 -10.67 -68.96
CA LEU A 544 -60.87 -10.45 -69.69
C LEU A 544 -62.03 -10.34 -68.71
N GLY A 545 -62.86 -9.29 -68.85
CA GLY A 545 -64.05 -9.10 -68.02
C GLY A 545 -63.76 -8.92 -66.51
N GLY A 546 -62.55 -8.49 -66.14
CA GLY A 546 -62.12 -8.39 -64.74
C GLY A 546 -61.66 -9.72 -64.11
N GLN A 547 -61.52 -10.78 -64.91
CA GLN A 547 -60.97 -12.07 -64.48
C GLN A 547 -59.53 -12.22 -64.97
N PHE A 548 -58.66 -12.64 -64.06
CA PHE A 548 -57.24 -12.89 -64.29
C PHE A 548 -56.98 -14.40 -64.36
N THR A 549 -56.41 -14.84 -65.48
CA THR A 549 -55.77 -16.16 -65.63
C THR A 549 -54.32 -15.94 -66.01
N GLY A 550 -53.38 -16.59 -65.32
CA GLY A 550 -51.95 -16.46 -65.62
C GLY A 550 -51.05 -17.10 -64.57
N GLU A 551 -49.77 -17.23 -64.88
CA GLU A 551 -48.76 -17.78 -63.98
C GLU A 551 -47.97 -16.63 -63.32
N VAL A 552 -47.93 -16.59 -62.00
CA VAL A 552 -47.07 -15.70 -61.22
C VAL A 552 -45.82 -16.47 -60.78
N VAL A 553 -44.66 -15.94 -61.15
CA VAL A 553 -43.35 -16.51 -60.84
C VAL A 553 -42.57 -15.53 -59.97
N LEU A 554 -42.18 -15.99 -58.78
CA LEU A 554 -41.44 -15.22 -57.79
C LEU A 554 -40.02 -15.74 -57.62
N SER A 555 -39.04 -14.84 -57.67
CA SER A 555 -37.65 -15.15 -57.30
C SER A 555 -37.42 -14.79 -55.83
N ARG A 556 -36.77 -15.71 -55.10
CA ARG A 556 -36.50 -15.62 -53.67
C ARG A 556 -35.72 -14.36 -53.30
N ALA A 557 -35.94 -13.86 -52.10
CA ALA A 557 -35.16 -12.75 -51.59
C ALA A 557 -33.74 -13.22 -51.21
N PRO A 558 -32.71 -12.40 -51.42
CA PRO A 558 -31.31 -12.79 -51.20
C PRO A 558 -30.94 -13.09 -49.74
N ARG A 559 -31.79 -12.70 -48.77
CA ARG A 559 -31.58 -12.85 -47.32
C ARG A 559 -32.72 -13.57 -46.60
N GLU A 560 -33.57 -14.30 -47.33
CA GLU A 560 -34.77 -14.93 -46.77
C GLU A 560 -34.52 -15.94 -45.63
N THR A 561 -33.29 -16.44 -45.50
CA THR A 561 -32.87 -17.41 -44.46
C THR A 561 -32.00 -16.81 -43.35
N GLU A 562 -31.68 -15.50 -43.39
CA GLU A 562 -30.93 -14.86 -42.32
C GLU A 562 -31.84 -14.72 -41.09
N VAL A 563 -31.36 -15.06 -39.88
CA VAL A 563 -32.18 -15.10 -38.64
C VAL A 563 -32.91 -13.77 -38.36
N GLU A 564 -32.30 -12.65 -38.77
CA GLU A 564 -32.81 -11.28 -38.61
C GLU A 564 -33.95 -10.96 -39.62
N GLU A 565 -33.94 -11.59 -40.79
CA GLU A 565 -34.90 -11.39 -41.90
C GLU A 565 -35.72 -12.65 -42.24
N GLU A 566 -35.67 -13.69 -41.40
CA GLU A 566 -36.19 -15.03 -41.68
C GLU A 566 -37.63 -14.97 -42.15
N ALA A 567 -37.83 -15.12 -43.46
CA ALA A 567 -39.16 -15.09 -44.04
C ALA A 567 -39.83 -16.42 -43.78
N THR A 568 -40.97 -16.39 -43.10
CA THR A 568 -41.81 -17.57 -42.93
C THR A 568 -42.72 -17.76 -44.13
N ALA A 569 -43.04 -16.67 -44.86
CA ALA A 569 -43.84 -16.71 -46.06
C ALA A 569 -43.66 -15.49 -47.00
N TYR A 570 -44.25 -15.58 -48.20
CA TYR A 570 -44.53 -14.43 -49.06
C TYR A 570 -46.04 -14.20 -49.17
N THR A 571 -46.44 -12.92 -49.19
CA THR A 571 -47.82 -12.48 -49.39
C THR A 571 -47.95 -11.76 -50.72
N LEU A 572 -49.02 -12.04 -51.46
CA LEU A 572 -49.30 -11.43 -52.75
C LEU A 572 -50.48 -10.47 -52.64
N TRP A 573 -50.32 -9.27 -53.18
CA TRP A 573 -51.32 -8.21 -53.16
C TRP A 573 -51.63 -7.73 -54.58
N TRP A 574 -52.91 -7.50 -54.86
CA TRP A 574 -53.34 -6.66 -55.97
C TRP A 574 -52.97 -5.21 -55.67
N ALA A 575 -52.37 -4.54 -56.64
CA ALA A 575 -51.96 -3.15 -56.51
C ALA A 575 -52.40 -2.29 -57.69
N ASP A 576 -52.67 -1.02 -57.42
CA ASP A 576 -52.98 -0.03 -58.46
C ASP A 576 -51.72 0.41 -59.23
N LYS A 577 -51.87 1.33 -60.18
CA LYS A 577 -50.76 1.91 -60.95
C LYS A 577 -49.70 2.60 -60.07
N ASN A 578 -50.10 3.10 -58.90
CA ASN A 578 -49.30 3.82 -57.93
C ASN A 578 -48.69 2.92 -56.83
N TYR A 579 -48.80 1.59 -56.96
CA TYR A 579 -48.31 0.61 -55.98
C TYR A 579 -49.09 0.59 -54.65
N ASN A 580 -50.28 1.18 -54.60
CA ASN A 580 -51.13 1.06 -53.42
C ASN A 580 -51.77 -0.32 -53.36
N LYS A 581 -51.73 -0.96 -52.19
CA LYS A 581 -52.42 -2.25 -51.96
C LYS A 581 -53.92 -2.06 -52.07
N LEU A 582 -54.56 -2.85 -52.93
CA LEU A 582 -56.01 -2.87 -53.12
C LEU A 582 -56.64 -3.98 -52.27
N SER A 583 -56.23 -5.23 -52.52
CA SER A 583 -56.65 -6.38 -51.72
C SER A 583 -55.62 -7.51 -51.83
N LEU A 584 -55.69 -8.46 -50.91
CA LEU A 584 -54.87 -9.67 -50.97
C LEU A 584 -55.27 -10.49 -52.21
N LEU A 585 -54.28 -11.08 -52.88
CA LEU A 585 -54.50 -12.05 -53.95
C LEU A 585 -54.77 -13.42 -53.30
N ASP A 586 -56.03 -13.69 -52.99
CA ASP A 586 -56.48 -14.95 -52.37
C ASP A 586 -57.18 -15.83 -53.41
N SER A 587 -56.65 -17.03 -53.67
CA SER A 587 -57.26 -18.03 -54.57
C SER A 587 -57.85 -19.22 -53.80
N GLY A 588 -58.15 -19.06 -52.51
CA GLY A 588 -58.85 -20.07 -51.71
C GLY A 588 -58.04 -21.30 -51.30
N ASP A 589 -56.85 -21.53 -51.88
CA ASP A 589 -56.00 -22.71 -51.61
C ASP A 589 -54.51 -22.38 -51.37
N ILE A 590 -54.16 -21.13 -51.04
CA ILE A 590 -52.78 -20.75 -50.72
C ILE A 590 -52.72 -20.20 -49.29
N GLU A 591 -52.41 -21.08 -48.32
CA GLU A 591 -51.71 -20.64 -47.11
C GLU A 591 -50.47 -19.87 -47.56
N ASP A 592 -50.27 -18.65 -47.04
CA ASP A 592 -49.01 -17.90 -46.98
C ASP A 592 -47.82 -18.66 -47.62
N MET A 593 -47.27 -18.18 -48.74
CA MET A 593 -46.32 -18.95 -49.57
C MET A 593 -45.08 -19.38 -48.76
N LYS A 594 -45.08 -20.60 -48.22
CA LYS A 594 -43.98 -21.14 -47.42
C LYS A 594 -42.74 -21.24 -48.32
N VAL A 595 -41.58 -20.84 -47.79
CA VAL A 595 -40.31 -20.79 -48.52
C VAL A 595 -39.95 -22.17 -49.11
N ALA A 596 -40.29 -22.42 -50.38
CA ALA A 596 -40.10 -23.69 -51.11
C ALA A 596 -39.26 -23.48 -52.39
N THR A 597 -38.64 -24.53 -52.91
CA THR A 597 -37.54 -24.45 -53.91
C THR A 597 -37.95 -23.88 -55.27
N GLU A 598 -39.24 -23.90 -55.62
CA GLU A 598 -39.78 -23.21 -56.80
C GLU A 598 -41.08 -22.49 -56.43
N LEU A 599 -41.16 -21.18 -56.66
CA LEU A 599 -42.33 -20.33 -56.35
C LEU A 599 -43.02 -19.92 -57.65
N ARG A 600 -43.80 -20.86 -58.22
CA ARG A 600 -44.59 -20.68 -59.45
C ARG A 600 -46.05 -21.02 -59.16
N PHE A 601 -46.96 -20.12 -59.49
CA PHE A 601 -48.38 -20.27 -59.18
C PHE A 601 -49.23 -19.92 -60.38
N SER A 602 -50.03 -20.88 -60.85
CA SER A 602 -51.00 -20.67 -61.92
C SER A 602 -52.35 -20.33 -61.33
N TYR A 603 -52.89 -19.19 -61.74
CA TYR A 603 -54.21 -18.72 -61.36
C TYR A 603 -55.14 -18.85 -62.56
N ASP A 604 -56.39 -19.25 -62.31
CA ASP A 604 -57.41 -19.38 -63.36
C ASP A 604 -58.71 -18.68 -62.94
N GLN A 605 -59.15 -17.73 -63.77
CA GLN A 605 -60.39 -16.97 -63.65
C GLN A 605 -60.61 -16.29 -62.28
N ILE A 606 -59.54 -15.73 -61.70
CA ILE A 606 -59.64 -15.04 -60.41
C ILE A 606 -60.18 -13.63 -60.63
N GLN A 607 -61.20 -13.27 -59.85
CA GLN A 607 -61.77 -11.93 -59.89
C GLN A 607 -60.76 -10.90 -59.36
N ALA A 608 -60.38 -9.96 -60.21
CA ALA A 608 -59.51 -8.87 -59.82
C ALA A 608 -60.31 -7.65 -59.32
N PRO A 609 -59.77 -6.88 -58.35
CA PRO A 609 -60.38 -5.63 -57.89
C PRO A 609 -60.41 -4.57 -59.00
N GLU A 610 -61.37 -3.66 -58.91
CA GLU A 610 -61.44 -2.50 -59.79
C GLU A 610 -60.20 -1.61 -59.60
N GLY A 611 -59.61 -1.14 -60.71
CA GLY A 611 -58.41 -0.28 -60.69
C GLY A 611 -57.07 -1.00 -60.51
N VAL A 612 -57.06 -2.34 -60.54
CA VAL A 612 -55.81 -3.11 -60.50
C VAL A 612 -54.94 -2.84 -61.73
N ALA A 613 -53.63 -2.77 -61.51
CA ALA A 613 -52.63 -2.67 -62.57
C ALA A 613 -51.44 -3.61 -62.38
N LYS A 614 -51.19 -4.04 -61.13
CA LYS A 614 -50.00 -4.80 -60.75
C LYS A 614 -50.33 -5.88 -59.72
N ILE A 615 -49.49 -6.91 -59.67
CA ILE A 615 -49.38 -7.82 -58.53
C ILE A 615 -48.09 -7.46 -57.81
N CYS A 616 -48.11 -7.40 -56.47
CA CYS A 616 -46.95 -7.12 -55.64
C CYS A 616 -46.76 -8.24 -54.61
N ALA A 617 -45.53 -8.72 -54.48
CA ALA A 617 -45.12 -9.72 -53.52
C ALA A 617 -44.29 -9.09 -52.40
N PHE A 618 -44.64 -9.39 -51.16
CA PHE A 618 -43.95 -8.94 -49.96
C PHE A 618 -43.44 -10.15 -49.17
N MET A 619 -42.32 -9.99 -48.48
CA MET A 619 -41.85 -10.97 -47.50
C MET A 619 -42.60 -10.81 -46.19
N ARG A 620 -42.86 -11.91 -45.49
CA ARG A 620 -43.52 -11.93 -44.19
C ARG A 620 -42.80 -12.88 -43.22
N ASN A 621 -42.67 -12.45 -41.98
CA ASN A 621 -42.23 -13.28 -40.86
C ASN A 621 -43.24 -13.23 -39.70
N ASP A 622 -42.89 -13.81 -38.55
CA ASP A 622 -43.76 -13.84 -37.36
C ASP A 622 -44.10 -12.44 -36.80
N LEU A 623 -43.29 -11.43 -37.09
CA LEU A 623 -43.53 -10.04 -36.69
C LEU A 623 -44.48 -9.34 -37.66
N GLY A 624 -44.48 -9.76 -38.93
CA GLY A 624 -45.43 -9.36 -39.95
C GLY A 624 -44.76 -9.10 -41.31
N GLU A 625 -45.39 -8.27 -42.12
CA GLU A 625 -44.99 -8.07 -43.52
C GLU A 625 -43.96 -6.94 -43.69
N GLY A 626 -42.95 -7.18 -44.53
CA GLY A 626 -41.91 -6.21 -44.88
C GLY A 626 -42.44 -5.02 -45.66
N ARG A 627 -41.71 -3.90 -45.65
CA ARG A 627 -42.11 -2.66 -46.34
C ARG A 627 -41.77 -2.64 -47.83
N ARG A 628 -40.93 -3.57 -48.31
CA ARG A 628 -40.47 -3.62 -49.70
C ARG A 628 -41.14 -4.76 -50.44
N SER A 629 -41.45 -4.53 -51.72
CA SER A 629 -42.09 -5.51 -52.60
C SER A 629 -41.43 -5.63 -53.95
N ALA A 630 -41.55 -6.81 -54.55
CA ALA A 630 -41.37 -7.00 -55.98
C ALA A 630 -42.74 -6.94 -56.66
N CYS A 631 -42.90 -6.12 -57.70
CA CYS A 631 -44.18 -5.98 -58.39
C CYS A 631 -44.06 -6.24 -59.88
N ALA A 632 -45.12 -6.77 -60.47
CA ALA A 632 -45.21 -7.10 -61.89
C ALA A 632 -46.52 -6.53 -62.46
N ALA A 633 -46.44 -5.93 -63.65
CA ALA A 633 -47.60 -5.35 -64.33
C ALA A 633 -48.48 -6.45 -64.95
N ILE A 634 -49.79 -6.23 -64.91
CA ILE A 634 -50.78 -7.06 -65.61
C ILE A 634 -51.07 -6.33 -66.93
N VAL A 635 -50.93 -7.02 -68.06
CA VAL A 635 -51.20 -6.42 -69.37
C VAL A 635 -52.70 -6.21 -69.52
N GLN A 636 -53.15 -4.95 -69.66
CA GLN A 636 -54.51 -4.62 -70.05
C GLN A 636 -54.54 -4.44 -71.59
N GLU A 637 -55.26 -5.30 -72.32
CA GLU A 637 -55.60 -5.02 -73.72
C GLU A 637 -56.78 -4.05 -73.76
N GLU A 638 -56.52 -2.76 -74.02
CA GLU A 638 -57.55 -1.84 -74.49
C GLU A 638 -57.61 -1.92 -76.03
N THR A 639 -58.67 -2.54 -76.57
CA THR A 639 -59.09 -2.35 -77.96
C THR A 639 -60.32 -1.45 -78.00
N GLU A 640 -60.14 -0.17 -78.34
CA GLU A 640 -61.26 0.68 -78.75
C GLU A 640 -61.58 0.44 -80.24
N PRO A 641 -62.86 0.18 -80.60
CA PRO A 641 -63.28 0.15 -81.99
C PRO A 641 -63.63 1.56 -82.48
N HIS A 642 -62.80 2.12 -83.36
CA HIS A 642 -63.19 3.30 -84.15
C HIS A 642 -64.15 2.88 -85.26
N ASN A 643 -65.42 3.32 -85.17
CA ASN A 643 -66.41 3.20 -86.24
C ASN A 643 -66.82 4.60 -86.76
N SER A 644 -66.75 4.72 -88.10
CA SER A 644 -67.51 5.56 -89.05
C SER A 644 -67.56 7.10 -88.95
N GLU A 645 -66.98 7.81 -89.94
CA GLU A 645 -67.67 8.47 -91.08
C GLU A 645 -66.74 9.41 -91.88
N LEU A 646 -66.29 8.96 -93.07
CA LEU A 646 -66.49 9.58 -94.40
C LEU A 646 -65.88 8.68 -95.49
#